data_AF-A0A917JYB8-F1
#
_entry.id   AF-A0A917JYB8-F1
#
_cell.length_a   1.000
_cell.length_b   1.000
_cell.length_c   1.000
_cell.angle_alpha   90.00
_cell.angle_beta   90.00
_cell.angle_gamma   90.00
#
_symmetry.space_group_name_H-M   'P 1'
#
loop_
_entity.id
_entity.type
_entity.pdbx_description
1 polymer ?
#
loop_
_entity_poly.entity_id
_entity_poly.type
_entity_poly.pdbx_seq_one_letter_code
_entity_poly.pdbx_strand_id
1 'polypeptide(L)'
;MFSSRYTLPRCEFYQRFATVARMTESKHWNTYHRSIFKRIEGVKPSQFTFHPTKPDEKITKACKTGTYYSPFYFAGYQSAVVPKAEEGKTYPSQSYDAFLDYQRKIARYIVDEVAKKQPRLLVNADYDYPCVLIQFPKPKEAKENDWVHFVILHYVAIANDLSERSGLNCELVRRSGFGHLRPSVSETAPSLRISVGFIPKEYADVLIQALLITYQLLCGKERVVYDKPFAIPELTTVLQSYNEARGLQDKKMVALQATLWKTFWSRFDSKGGSFLAQILRKELCAEWIINQLMDGFRRCVDIPYSSIKSLESLVITPWVEMLKHFTNAQDSRVLSLTPPKEKLPTYSWHSKPVAIHDESFLQILQRLHIVFDIEKCDQTIHLEGLHERLEAASAEMFFKPIEMEHEEGYGSDSECEEMVPLAKKKETLYAKKFITATGMRAIQLVFAAVKRHWHEDYGLDFRNLRPELEGMYYETKEALTTHAIPIPVHSIETLAANQYVLPFYDLNHCNVTHAKPKLLEERSFSRSQICVLDTTSATTNKTAKACRFIFNKNPDITSIILVSSGLKSEQAGSDLNPYGTIRIISRTAKERDALYADLVALEEKANYKHPAKSHLLRKNAKLRELTPRNMGLFKAMKQEESSEPKLDTPKLCG
;
A
#
# COMPACT_ATOMS: atom_id res chain seq x y z
N MET A 1 -28.73 7.85 7.98
CA MET A 1 -28.44 7.69 9.43
C MET A 1 -26.98 7.26 9.67
N PHE A 2 -26.01 7.87 8.95
CA PHE A 2 -24.59 7.47 8.95
C PHE A 2 -23.63 8.62 9.33
N SER A 3 -24.12 9.84 9.57
CA SER A 3 -23.31 11.06 9.64
C SER A 3 -22.46 11.24 10.91
N SER A 4 -22.65 10.43 11.96
CA SER A 4 -21.86 10.50 13.21
C SER A 4 -20.81 9.40 13.36
N ARG A 5 -20.67 8.48 12.39
CA ARG A 5 -19.80 7.28 12.50
C ARG A 5 -18.41 7.42 11.87
N TYR A 6 -18.11 8.51 11.16
CA TYR A 6 -16.95 8.60 10.24
C TYR A 6 -15.75 9.41 10.73
N THR A 7 -15.58 9.60 12.04
CA THR A 7 -14.29 10.07 12.61
C THR A 7 -13.34 8.92 12.97
N LEU A 8 -13.55 7.75 12.36
CA LEU A 8 -12.81 6.53 12.62
C LEU A 8 -11.75 6.32 11.52
N PRO A 9 -10.51 5.90 11.84
CA PRO A 9 -9.32 6.25 11.06
C PRO A 9 -9.11 5.31 9.87
N ARG A 10 -9.97 5.44 8.85
CA ARG A 10 -9.66 4.97 7.52
C ARG A 10 -8.78 6.03 6.84
N CYS A 11 -7.92 5.57 5.95
CA CYS A 11 -7.07 6.40 5.09
C CYS A 11 -7.97 7.17 4.10
N GLU A 12 -8.76 8.12 4.57
CA GLU A 12 -9.64 8.86 3.69
C GLU A 12 -8.89 10.08 3.19
N PHE A 13 -8.44 9.92 1.96
CA PHE A 13 -8.00 10.98 1.09
C PHE A 13 -9.23 11.71 0.57
N TYR A 14 -9.00 12.88 -0.01
CA TYR A 14 -10.04 13.54 -0.75
C TYR A 14 -10.59 12.65 -1.87
N GLN A 15 -11.90 12.46 -1.85
CA GLN A 15 -12.66 11.82 -2.93
C GLN A 15 -13.52 12.87 -3.62
N ARG A 16 -13.37 12.89 -4.95
CA ARG A 16 -14.04 13.81 -5.87
C ARG A 16 -15.49 13.43 -6.08
N PHE A 17 -15.76 12.13 -6.13
CA PHE A 17 -17.08 11.58 -6.39
C PHE A 17 -17.70 10.98 -5.13
N ALA A 18 -18.97 10.57 -5.24
CA ALA A 18 -19.71 9.97 -4.14
C ALA A 18 -19.02 8.72 -3.56
N THR A 19 -19.05 8.64 -2.23
CA THR A 19 -18.51 7.55 -1.42
C THR A 19 -19.21 7.54 -0.05
N VAL A 20 -19.22 6.36 0.56
CA VAL A 20 -19.86 6.11 1.86
C VAL A 20 -19.12 6.80 3.00
N ALA A 21 -17.81 7.00 2.84
CA ALA A 21 -16.92 7.45 3.90
C ALA A 21 -16.00 8.54 3.34
N ARG A 22 -16.49 9.79 3.40
CA ARG A 22 -15.86 10.95 2.79
C ARG A 22 -15.18 11.83 3.84
N MET A 23 -13.86 11.99 3.74
CA MET A 23 -13.10 12.94 4.56
C MET A 23 -13.02 14.32 3.90
N THR A 24 -13.80 15.26 4.43
CA THR A 24 -13.85 16.65 3.95
C THR A 24 -12.76 17.54 4.57
N GLU A 25 -12.20 17.13 5.70
CA GLU A 25 -11.21 17.90 6.45
C GLU A 25 -9.78 17.51 6.06
N SER A 26 -9.10 18.38 5.31
CA SER A 26 -7.76 18.09 4.77
C SER A 26 -6.66 17.85 5.80
N LYS A 27 -6.84 18.31 7.04
CA LYS A 27 -5.94 17.99 8.17
C LYS A 27 -5.94 16.51 8.55
N HIS A 28 -6.95 15.76 8.13
CA HIS A 28 -7.11 14.32 8.39
C HIS A 28 -6.82 13.46 7.15
N TRP A 29 -6.51 14.05 5.99
CA TRP A 29 -6.03 13.26 4.86
C TRP A 29 -4.66 12.68 5.17
N ASN A 30 -4.35 11.51 4.61
CA ASN A 30 -3.10 10.80 4.87
C ASN A 30 -2.85 10.43 6.34
N THR A 31 -3.81 10.64 7.26
CA THR A 31 -3.70 10.18 8.65
C THR A 31 -4.03 8.70 8.74
N TYR A 32 -3.20 7.87 8.14
CA TYR A 32 -3.29 6.42 8.31
C TYR A 32 -2.84 6.02 9.72
N HIS A 33 -3.17 4.79 10.12
CA HIS A 33 -2.46 4.07 11.18
C HIS A 33 -0.92 3.91 10.96
N ARG A 34 -0.38 4.38 9.82
CA ARG A 34 1.08 4.53 9.56
C ARG A 34 1.55 5.99 9.54
N SER A 35 0.74 6.91 10.01
CA SER A 35 1.12 8.31 10.13
C SER A 35 2.39 8.42 10.98
N ILE A 36 3.46 8.89 10.35
CA ILE A 36 4.67 9.41 10.99
C ILE A 36 4.40 10.74 11.74
N PHE A 37 3.13 11.19 11.77
CA PHE A 37 2.69 12.48 12.29
C PHE A 37 2.17 12.42 13.73
N LYS A 38 2.66 13.39 14.51
CA LYS A 38 2.48 13.64 15.95
C LYS A 38 1.07 14.08 16.38
N ARG A 39 0.01 13.76 15.64
CA ARG A 39 -1.31 14.40 15.82
C ARG A 39 -2.49 13.44 15.66
N ILE A 40 -2.53 12.38 16.47
CA ILE A 40 -3.83 11.81 16.82
C ILE A 40 -4.43 12.78 17.84
N GLU A 41 -5.52 13.45 17.48
CA GLU A 41 -6.20 14.42 18.33
C GLU A 41 -6.59 13.77 19.67
N GLY A 42 -6.26 14.41 20.79
CA GLY A 42 -6.51 13.88 22.13
C GLY A 42 -5.49 12.87 22.67
N VAL A 43 -4.46 12.46 21.90
CA VAL A 43 -3.44 11.50 22.37
C VAL A 43 -2.06 12.15 22.47
N LYS A 44 -1.45 12.07 23.65
CA LYS A 44 -0.13 12.67 23.94
C LYS A 44 0.99 11.78 23.35
N PRO A 45 2.06 12.36 22.78
CA PRO A 45 3.22 11.60 22.31
C PRO A 45 3.84 10.64 23.34
N SER A 46 3.76 10.98 24.63
CA SER A 46 4.22 10.13 25.74
C SER A 46 3.39 8.87 25.97
N GLN A 47 2.18 8.79 25.42
CA GLN A 47 1.37 7.56 25.42
C GLN A 47 1.86 6.56 24.37
N PHE A 48 2.78 6.97 23.49
CA PHE A 48 3.32 6.18 22.39
C PHE A 48 4.84 5.95 22.48
N THR A 49 5.47 6.38 23.58
CA THR A 49 6.90 6.17 23.80
C THR A 49 7.15 4.77 24.32
N PHE A 50 7.96 3.99 23.60
CA PHE A 50 8.56 2.79 24.16
C PHE A 50 9.40 3.18 25.38
N HIS A 51 9.15 2.52 26.51
CA HIS A 51 10.04 2.64 27.65
C HIS A 51 11.37 1.99 27.29
N PRO A 52 12.49 2.75 27.28
CA PRO A 52 13.79 2.15 27.07
C PRO A 52 14.06 1.13 28.17
N THR A 53 14.79 0.09 27.82
CA THR A 53 15.14 -1.02 28.71
C THR A 53 16.18 -0.63 29.76
N LYS A 54 16.77 0.57 29.67
CA LYS A 54 17.66 1.16 30.67
C LYS A 54 17.01 2.42 31.26
N PRO A 55 16.98 2.57 32.59
CA PRO A 55 16.44 3.77 33.27
C PRO A 55 17.09 5.09 32.80
N ASP A 56 18.34 5.01 32.33
CA ASP A 56 19.18 6.19 32.05
C ASP A 56 19.20 6.62 30.57
N GLU A 57 18.57 5.84 29.67
CA GLU A 57 18.44 6.25 28.27
C GLU A 57 17.35 7.31 28.14
N LYS A 58 17.75 8.54 27.78
CA LYS A 58 16.79 9.63 27.54
C LYS A 58 15.74 9.18 26.52
N ILE A 59 14.48 9.25 26.95
CA ILE A 59 13.25 9.09 26.17
C ILE A 59 13.27 10.10 25.01
N THR A 60 13.95 9.78 23.90
CA THR A 60 14.23 10.77 22.85
C THR A 60 13.72 10.37 21.47
N LYS A 61 13.21 9.15 21.32
CA LYS A 61 12.68 8.68 20.04
C LYS A 61 11.29 8.08 20.24
N ALA A 62 10.27 8.90 20.08
CA ALA A 62 9.01 8.38 19.55
C ALA A 62 9.35 7.65 18.23
N CYS A 63 8.89 6.40 18.04
CA CYS A 63 9.09 5.71 16.77
C CYS A 63 8.54 6.59 15.65
N LYS A 64 9.44 7.11 14.81
CA LYS A 64 9.09 7.97 13.68
C LYS A 64 8.52 7.17 12.51
N THR A 65 8.62 5.84 12.52
CA THR A 65 7.80 4.97 11.65
C THR A 65 6.50 4.60 12.37
N GLY A 66 5.38 5.13 11.88
CA GLY A 66 3.99 4.75 12.17
C GLY A 66 3.66 4.30 13.58
N THR A 67 3.02 5.16 14.39
CA THR A 67 2.43 4.74 15.67
C THR A 67 1.51 3.53 15.49
N TYR A 68 2.00 2.36 15.93
CA TYR A 68 1.50 1.00 15.69
C TYR A 68 0.25 0.61 16.51
N TYR A 69 -0.71 1.51 16.71
CA TYR A 69 -1.90 1.18 17.49
C TYR A 69 -3.08 0.81 16.60
N SER A 70 -3.72 -0.31 16.96
CA SER A 70 -4.98 -0.76 16.39
C SER A 70 -6.05 0.32 16.64
N PRO A 71 -6.95 0.63 15.68
CA PRO A 71 -8.07 1.56 15.85
C PRO A 71 -8.98 1.14 16.99
N PHE A 72 -8.95 -0.14 17.35
CA PHE A 72 -9.66 -0.67 18.50
C PHE A 72 -9.11 -0.17 19.84
N TYR A 73 -8.10 0.70 19.90
CA TYR A 73 -7.79 1.46 21.11
C TYR A 73 -8.84 2.55 21.38
N PHE A 74 -9.58 3.01 20.37
CA PHE A 74 -10.59 4.05 20.51
C PHE A 74 -11.95 3.42 20.87
N ALA A 75 -12.52 3.81 22.00
CA ALA A 75 -13.83 3.34 22.47
C ALA A 75 -14.94 3.54 21.41
N GLY A 76 -14.90 4.67 20.68
CA GLY A 76 -15.80 4.92 19.55
C GLY A 76 -15.72 3.82 18.47
N TYR A 77 -14.51 3.41 18.08
CA TYR A 77 -14.30 2.34 17.11
C TYR A 77 -14.81 0.98 17.61
N GLN A 78 -14.51 0.66 18.87
CA GLN A 78 -15.00 -0.58 19.50
C GLN A 78 -16.52 -0.62 19.55
N SER A 79 -17.16 0.49 19.97
CA SER A 79 -18.62 0.60 20.12
C SER A 79 -19.38 0.55 18.79
N ALA A 80 -18.71 0.85 17.68
CA ALA A 80 -19.29 0.75 16.34
C ALA A 80 -19.49 -0.71 15.89
N VAL A 81 -18.79 -1.68 16.51
CA VAL A 81 -18.93 -3.11 16.20
C VAL A 81 -20.09 -3.71 16.99
N VAL A 82 -21.21 -3.91 16.30
CA VAL A 82 -22.46 -4.47 16.85
C VAL A 82 -22.72 -5.82 16.19
N PRO A 83 -22.35 -6.94 16.83
CA PRO A 83 -22.51 -8.26 16.23
C PRO A 83 -23.98 -8.63 16.01
N LYS A 84 -24.22 -9.54 15.08
CA LYS A 84 -25.54 -10.10 14.77
C LYS A 84 -25.55 -11.62 14.87
N ALA A 85 -26.73 -12.21 15.02
CA ALA A 85 -26.91 -13.66 15.05
C ALA A 85 -26.43 -14.33 13.75
N GLU A 86 -26.01 -15.59 13.84
CA GLU A 86 -25.61 -16.40 12.70
C GLU A 86 -26.81 -16.76 11.82
N GLU A 87 -26.66 -16.62 10.50
CA GLU A 87 -27.73 -16.85 9.51
C GLU A 87 -27.55 -18.18 8.74
N GLY A 88 -26.63 -19.06 9.14
CA GLY A 88 -26.42 -20.38 8.52
C GLY A 88 -25.95 -20.36 7.06
N LYS A 89 -25.32 -19.28 6.62
CA LYS A 89 -24.89 -19.07 5.23
C LYS A 89 -23.59 -19.81 4.90
N THR A 90 -23.53 -20.34 3.68
CA THR A 90 -22.29 -20.89 3.09
C THR A 90 -21.62 -19.84 2.22
N TYR A 91 -20.29 -19.76 2.30
CA TYR A 91 -19.50 -18.78 1.54
C TYR A 91 -18.65 -19.48 0.47
N PRO A 92 -18.40 -18.84 -0.69
CA PRO A 92 -17.58 -19.43 -1.74
C PRO A 92 -16.15 -19.65 -1.26
N SER A 93 -15.65 -20.87 -1.44
CA SER A 93 -14.27 -21.22 -1.10
C SER A 93 -13.26 -20.39 -1.91
N GLN A 94 -12.10 -20.13 -1.28
CA GLN A 94 -10.95 -19.45 -1.91
C GLN A 94 -11.26 -18.07 -2.49
N SER A 95 -12.22 -17.34 -1.90
CA SER A 95 -12.60 -15.99 -2.34
C SER A 95 -11.41 -15.02 -2.32
N TYR A 96 -10.53 -15.14 -1.32
CA TYR A 96 -9.26 -14.42 -1.27
C TYR A 96 -8.38 -14.63 -2.51
N ASP A 97 -8.11 -15.88 -2.87
CA ASP A 97 -7.20 -16.21 -3.97
C ASP A 97 -7.81 -15.79 -5.32
N ALA A 98 -9.11 -16.04 -5.52
CA ALA A 98 -9.83 -15.67 -6.74
C ALA A 98 -9.82 -14.14 -6.96
N PHE A 99 -10.05 -13.36 -5.90
CA PHE A 99 -10.00 -11.90 -5.97
C PHE A 99 -8.60 -11.41 -6.34
N LEU A 100 -7.57 -11.92 -5.66
CA LEU A 100 -6.19 -11.52 -5.88
C LEU A 100 -5.67 -11.91 -7.28
N ASP A 101 -6.03 -13.09 -7.78
CA ASP A 101 -5.64 -13.55 -9.13
C ASP A 101 -6.30 -12.71 -10.22
N TYR A 102 -7.55 -12.29 -10.03
CA TYR A 102 -8.19 -11.34 -10.93
C TYR A 102 -7.45 -10.00 -10.98
N GLN A 103 -7.09 -9.43 -9.82
CA GLN A 103 -6.32 -8.19 -9.75
C GLN A 103 -4.98 -8.30 -10.48
N ARG A 104 -4.27 -9.43 -10.34
CA ARG A 104 -3.01 -9.70 -11.04
C ARG A 104 -3.20 -9.79 -12.55
N LYS A 105 -4.27 -10.44 -13.02
CA LYS A 105 -4.61 -10.51 -14.44
C LYS A 105 -4.80 -9.11 -15.03
N ILE A 106 -5.54 -8.24 -14.34
CA ILE A 106 -5.73 -6.85 -14.76
C ILE A 106 -4.43 -6.04 -14.73
N ALA A 107 -3.60 -6.20 -13.70
CA ALA A 107 -2.31 -5.53 -13.62
C ALA A 107 -1.40 -5.92 -14.81
N ARG A 108 -1.29 -7.22 -15.12
CA ARG A 108 -0.54 -7.71 -16.29
C ARG A 108 -1.10 -7.18 -17.60
N TYR A 109 -2.42 -7.18 -17.77
CA TYR A 109 -3.07 -6.61 -18.95
C TYR A 109 -2.66 -5.15 -19.20
N ILE A 110 -2.65 -4.32 -18.15
CA ILE A 110 -2.20 -2.93 -18.24
C ILE A 110 -0.72 -2.86 -18.65
N VAL A 111 0.15 -3.67 -18.04
CA VAL A 111 1.59 -3.71 -18.36
C VAL A 111 1.80 -4.05 -19.83
N ASP A 112 1.18 -5.14 -20.30
CA ASP A 112 1.35 -5.64 -21.67
C ASP A 112 0.91 -4.60 -22.71
N GLU A 113 -0.26 -3.99 -22.49
CA GLU A 113 -0.80 -2.99 -23.41
C GLU A 113 -0.02 -1.67 -23.39
N VAL A 114 0.45 -1.21 -22.21
CA VAL A 114 1.29 -0.01 -22.12
C VAL A 114 2.66 -0.25 -22.75
N ALA A 115 3.30 -1.38 -22.47
CA ALA A 115 4.61 -1.72 -23.05
C ALA A 115 4.54 -1.80 -24.58
N LYS A 116 3.44 -2.34 -25.12
CA LYS A 116 3.18 -2.41 -26.56
C LYS A 116 2.95 -1.03 -27.19
N LYS A 117 2.18 -0.15 -26.54
CA LYS A 117 1.78 1.16 -27.09
C LYS A 117 2.81 2.28 -26.83
N GLN A 118 3.59 2.17 -25.75
CA GLN A 118 4.61 3.15 -25.38
C GLN A 118 5.84 2.48 -24.76
N PRO A 119 6.77 1.96 -25.59
CA PRO A 119 7.95 1.23 -25.12
C PRO A 119 8.97 2.11 -24.37
N ARG A 120 8.81 3.44 -24.37
CA ARG A 120 9.67 4.36 -23.59
C ARG A 120 9.25 4.52 -22.14
N LEU A 121 8.04 4.07 -21.78
CA LEU A 121 7.64 3.94 -20.38
C LEU A 121 8.18 2.62 -19.86
N LEU A 122 8.95 2.66 -18.78
CA LEU A 122 9.26 1.42 -18.07
C LEU A 122 8.03 1.04 -17.28
N VAL A 123 7.50 -0.14 -17.54
CA VAL A 123 6.29 -0.64 -16.90
C VAL A 123 6.51 -2.09 -16.49
N ASN A 124 6.11 -2.45 -15.27
CA ASN A 124 6.15 -3.84 -14.80
C ASN A 124 5.01 -4.14 -13.81
N ALA A 125 4.71 -5.43 -13.64
CA ALA A 125 3.93 -5.98 -12.54
C ALA A 125 4.64 -7.25 -12.06
N ASP A 126 5.94 -7.11 -11.79
CA ASP A 126 6.81 -8.23 -11.45
C ASP A 126 6.35 -8.92 -10.16
N TYR A 127 6.79 -10.17 -9.99
CA TYR A 127 6.51 -10.98 -8.80
C TYR A 127 5.02 -11.17 -8.49
N ASP A 128 4.14 -11.06 -9.48
CA ASP A 128 2.68 -11.20 -9.32
C ASP A 128 2.09 -10.25 -8.28
N TYR A 129 2.68 -9.06 -8.11
CA TYR A 129 2.07 -8.06 -7.25
C TYR A 129 0.81 -7.49 -7.93
N PRO A 130 -0.32 -7.27 -7.22
CA PRO A 130 -1.55 -6.74 -7.82
C PRO A 130 -1.48 -5.22 -8.06
N CYS A 131 -0.33 -4.73 -8.52
CA CYS A 131 -0.10 -3.33 -8.87
C CYS A 131 0.74 -3.22 -10.14
N VAL A 132 0.58 -2.10 -10.82
CA VAL A 132 1.40 -1.71 -11.97
C VAL A 132 2.40 -0.66 -11.51
N LEU A 133 3.67 -0.87 -11.80
CA LEU A 133 4.75 0.09 -11.57
C LEU A 133 5.13 0.75 -12.88
N ILE A 134 5.24 2.08 -12.85
CA ILE A 134 5.47 2.88 -14.05
C ILE A 134 6.50 3.96 -13.76
N GLN A 135 7.55 4.00 -14.57
CA GLN A 135 8.57 5.04 -14.54
C GLN A 135 8.48 5.90 -15.79
N PHE A 136 8.17 7.18 -15.59
CA PHE A 136 8.19 8.19 -16.64
C PHE A 136 9.62 8.73 -16.83
N PRO A 137 10.07 8.99 -18.07
CA PRO A 137 11.35 9.64 -18.32
C PRO A 137 11.47 10.95 -17.54
N LYS A 138 12.42 10.99 -16.60
CA LYS A 138 12.59 12.14 -15.71
C LYS A 138 13.41 13.25 -16.39
N PRO A 139 12.98 14.52 -16.31
CA PRO A 139 13.80 15.66 -16.70
C PRO A 139 15.10 15.73 -15.88
N LYS A 140 16.17 16.31 -16.45
CA LYS A 140 17.48 16.38 -15.79
C LYS A 140 17.43 17.24 -14.52
N GLU A 141 16.70 18.34 -14.61
CA GLU A 141 16.49 19.35 -13.57
C GLU A 141 15.53 18.92 -12.45
N ALA A 142 14.70 17.90 -12.70
CA ALA A 142 13.69 17.46 -11.75
C ALA A 142 14.26 16.54 -10.67
N LYS A 143 13.83 16.75 -9.41
CA LYS A 143 14.03 15.76 -8.35
C LYS A 143 13.05 14.60 -8.55
N GLU A 144 13.48 13.40 -8.20
CA GLU A 144 12.76 12.16 -8.47
C GLU A 144 11.35 12.14 -7.86
N ASN A 145 11.22 12.34 -6.54
CA ASN A 145 9.92 12.35 -5.87
C ASN A 145 9.01 13.46 -6.39
N ASP A 146 9.54 14.67 -6.61
CA ASP A 146 8.74 15.81 -7.10
C ASP A 146 8.20 15.53 -8.52
N TRP A 147 9.01 14.91 -9.38
CA TRP A 147 8.61 14.49 -10.72
C TRP A 147 7.47 13.47 -10.69
N VAL A 148 7.61 12.43 -9.87
CA VAL A 148 6.58 11.37 -9.77
C VAL A 148 5.24 11.96 -9.30
N HIS A 149 5.26 12.85 -8.30
CA HIS A 149 4.05 13.53 -7.85
C HIS A 149 3.44 14.39 -8.96
N PHE A 150 4.24 15.15 -9.69
CA PHE A 150 3.77 15.97 -10.80
C PHE A 150 3.08 15.14 -11.89
N VAL A 151 3.64 13.98 -12.22
CA VAL A 151 3.02 13.01 -13.14
C VAL A 151 1.69 12.51 -12.57
N ILE A 152 1.65 12.14 -11.29
CA ILE A 152 0.44 11.63 -10.63
C ILE A 152 -0.72 12.64 -10.70
N LEU A 153 -0.47 13.94 -10.49
CA LEU A 153 -1.56 14.94 -10.54
C LEU A 153 -2.25 14.99 -11.91
N HIS A 154 -1.45 14.96 -12.98
CA HIS A 154 -2.00 14.92 -14.35
C HIS A 154 -2.70 13.61 -14.64
N TYR A 155 -2.06 12.50 -14.26
CA TYR A 155 -2.60 11.16 -14.50
C TYR A 155 -3.97 10.97 -13.86
N VAL A 156 -4.14 11.39 -12.61
CA VAL A 156 -5.41 11.28 -11.88
C VAL A 156 -6.49 12.15 -12.53
N ALA A 157 -6.16 13.39 -12.90
CA ALA A 157 -7.13 14.28 -13.56
C ALA A 157 -7.62 13.70 -14.89
N ILE A 158 -6.69 13.18 -15.71
CA ILE A 158 -6.98 12.59 -17.02
C ILE A 158 -7.78 11.28 -16.86
N ALA A 159 -7.37 10.40 -15.95
CA ALA A 159 -8.05 9.12 -15.74
C ALA A 159 -9.50 9.32 -15.29
N ASN A 160 -9.74 10.26 -14.38
CA ASN A 160 -11.08 10.54 -13.88
C ASN A 160 -11.98 11.26 -14.92
N ASP A 161 -11.44 12.15 -15.76
CA ASP A 161 -12.18 12.71 -16.90
C ASP A 161 -12.55 11.64 -17.93
N LEU A 162 -11.60 10.78 -18.31
CA LEU A 162 -11.87 9.69 -19.28
C LEU A 162 -12.88 8.68 -18.72
N SER A 163 -12.74 8.30 -17.46
CA SER A 163 -13.69 7.41 -16.76
C SER A 163 -15.11 7.93 -16.84
N GLU A 164 -15.29 9.22 -16.56
CA GLU A 164 -16.59 9.88 -16.66
C GLU A 164 -17.07 9.92 -18.12
N ARG A 165 -16.26 10.34 -19.09
CA ARG A 165 -16.67 10.36 -20.50
C ARG A 165 -17.09 8.98 -21.03
N SER A 166 -16.45 7.93 -20.53
CA SER A 166 -16.73 6.54 -20.89
C SER A 166 -17.91 5.93 -20.13
N GLY A 167 -18.57 6.64 -19.21
CA GLY A 167 -19.65 6.06 -18.41
C GLY A 167 -19.19 4.97 -17.43
N LEU A 168 -17.89 4.91 -17.16
CA LEU A 168 -17.25 3.93 -16.28
C LEU A 168 -16.99 4.58 -14.93
N ASN A 169 -18.07 4.85 -14.19
CA ASN A 169 -18.15 5.69 -12.98
C ASN A 169 -17.31 5.15 -11.79
N CYS A 170 -15.98 5.21 -11.90
CA CYS A 170 -15.03 4.75 -10.90
C CYS A 170 -13.89 5.77 -10.77
N GLU A 171 -13.62 6.23 -9.55
CA GLU A 171 -12.57 7.21 -9.28
C GLU A 171 -11.22 6.54 -9.05
N LEU A 172 -10.19 6.98 -9.76
CA LEU A 172 -8.79 6.78 -9.41
C LEU A 172 -8.39 7.79 -8.33
N VAL A 173 -8.00 7.30 -7.15
CA VAL A 173 -7.65 8.14 -6.01
C VAL A 173 -6.14 8.18 -5.74
N ARG A 174 -5.61 9.29 -5.22
CA ARG A 174 -4.25 9.32 -4.66
C ARG A 174 -4.26 8.63 -3.29
N ARG A 175 -3.56 7.50 -3.15
CA ARG A 175 -3.48 6.75 -1.88
C ARG A 175 -2.26 5.83 -1.84
N SER A 176 -1.49 5.93 -0.76
CA SER A 176 -0.28 5.12 -0.51
C SER A 176 -0.58 3.68 -0.05
N GLY A 177 -1.78 3.44 0.49
CA GLY A 177 -2.28 2.10 0.82
C GLY A 177 -2.40 1.17 -0.40
N PHE A 178 -2.51 -0.14 -0.16
CA PHE A 178 -2.61 -1.16 -1.21
C PHE A 178 -3.90 -1.96 -1.05
N GLY A 179 -4.37 -2.57 -2.14
CA GLY A 179 -5.46 -3.55 -2.13
C GLY A 179 -6.74 -2.96 -1.56
N HIS A 180 -7.28 -1.97 -2.26
CA HIS A 180 -8.58 -1.36 -1.97
C HIS A 180 -9.54 -1.72 -3.08
N LEU A 181 -10.86 -1.58 -2.84
CA LEU A 181 -11.84 -1.81 -3.89
C LEU A 181 -11.68 -0.82 -5.05
N ARG A 182 -11.36 0.45 -4.76
CA ARG A 182 -11.07 1.45 -5.79
C ARG A 182 -9.62 1.38 -6.26
N PRO A 183 -9.38 1.69 -7.54
CA PRO A 183 -8.04 1.88 -8.04
C PRO A 183 -7.38 3.08 -7.33
N SER A 184 -6.09 2.99 -7.06
CA SER A 184 -5.34 4.08 -6.43
C SER A 184 -3.94 4.21 -6.99
N VAL A 185 -3.39 5.42 -6.90
CA VAL A 185 -2.03 5.73 -7.32
C VAL A 185 -1.23 6.40 -6.19
N SER A 186 0.05 6.06 -6.10
CA SER A 186 1.00 6.71 -5.19
C SER A 186 2.41 6.62 -5.76
N GLU A 187 3.25 7.52 -5.30
CA GLU A 187 4.68 7.57 -5.49
C GLU A 187 5.41 6.39 -4.80
N THR A 188 6.43 5.86 -5.47
CA THR A 188 7.30 4.79 -4.95
C THR A 188 8.74 5.00 -5.45
N ALA A 189 9.42 6.00 -4.91
CA ALA A 189 10.76 6.42 -5.33
C ALA A 189 10.81 6.80 -6.84
N PRO A 190 11.53 6.11 -7.78
CA PRO A 190 11.58 6.58 -9.17
C PRO A 190 10.29 6.30 -9.95
N SER A 191 9.43 5.41 -9.47
CA SER A 191 8.21 4.99 -10.15
C SER A 191 6.97 5.48 -9.42
N LEU A 192 5.87 5.63 -10.16
CA LEU A 192 4.53 5.61 -9.58
C LEU A 192 3.99 4.17 -9.57
N ARG A 193 3.12 3.90 -8.61
CA ARG A 193 2.45 2.61 -8.41
C ARG A 193 0.95 2.79 -8.53
N ILE A 194 0.32 2.03 -9.43
CA ILE A 194 -1.12 1.89 -9.54
C ILE A 194 -1.55 0.60 -8.86
N SER A 195 -2.24 0.67 -7.74
CA SER A 195 -3.01 -0.46 -7.21
C SER A 195 -4.32 -0.53 -7.97
N VAL A 196 -4.50 -1.57 -8.79
CA VAL A 196 -5.63 -1.66 -9.74
C VAL A 196 -7.01 -1.74 -9.07
N GLY A 197 -7.07 -2.23 -7.83
CA GLY A 197 -8.31 -2.40 -7.10
C GLY A 197 -9.23 -3.44 -7.73
N PHE A 198 -10.54 -3.30 -7.58
CA PHE A 198 -11.54 -4.17 -8.22
C PHE A 198 -12.22 -3.40 -9.35
N ILE A 199 -11.66 -3.53 -10.55
CA ILE A 199 -12.10 -2.82 -11.75
C ILE A 199 -12.31 -3.81 -12.89
N PRO A 200 -13.25 -3.58 -13.82
CA PRO A 200 -13.36 -4.39 -15.04
C PRO A 200 -12.27 -4.00 -16.04
N LYS A 201 -12.02 -4.87 -17.03
CA LYS A 201 -11.07 -4.61 -18.12
C LYS A 201 -11.32 -3.27 -18.82
N GLU A 202 -12.56 -2.87 -19.02
CA GLU A 202 -12.95 -1.61 -19.68
C GLU A 202 -12.41 -0.38 -18.93
N TYR A 203 -12.36 -0.44 -17.59
CA TYR A 203 -11.73 0.62 -16.80
C TYR A 203 -10.20 0.51 -16.83
N ALA A 204 -9.64 -0.70 -16.96
CA ALA A 204 -8.21 -0.85 -17.21
C ALA A 204 -7.80 -0.19 -18.54
N ASP A 205 -8.66 -0.22 -19.56
CA ASP A 205 -8.46 0.50 -20.82
C ASP A 205 -8.44 2.02 -20.63
N VAL A 206 -9.28 2.57 -19.74
CA VAL A 206 -9.21 3.98 -19.32
C VAL A 206 -7.87 4.30 -18.67
N LEU A 207 -7.40 3.45 -17.75
CA LEU A 207 -6.11 3.65 -17.08
C LEU A 207 -4.94 3.62 -18.07
N ILE A 208 -4.96 2.71 -19.05
CA ILE A 208 -3.96 2.64 -20.13
C ILE A 208 -3.99 3.92 -20.96
N GLN A 209 -5.18 4.36 -21.41
CA GLN A 209 -5.32 5.56 -22.22
C GLN A 209 -4.82 6.80 -21.48
N ALA A 210 -5.17 6.92 -20.20
CA ALA A 210 -4.71 8.02 -19.35
C ALA A 210 -3.18 8.06 -19.21
N LEU A 211 -2.51 6.89 -19.13
CA LEU A 211 -1.04 6.83 -19.09
C LEU A 211 -0.41 7.32 -20.38
N LEU A 212 -0.94 6.88 -21.52
CA LEU A 212 -0.45 7.27 -22.85
C LEU A 212 -0.59 8.78 -23.08
N ILE A 213 -1.73 9.34 -22.70
CA ILE A 213 -1.98 10.78 -22.76
C ILE A 213 -1.05 11.53 -21.81
N THR A 214 -0.90 11.07 -20.57
CA THR A 214 -0.01 11.70 -19.59
C THR A 214 1.43 11.73 -20.12
N TYR A 215 1.86 10.63 -20.76
CA TYR A 215 3.16 10.57 -21.41
C TYR A 215 3.27 11.57 -22.57
N GLN A 216 2.26 11.63 -23.44
CA GLN A 216 2.21 12.59 -24.54
C GLN A 216 2.32 14.04 -24.02
N LEU A 217 1.57 14.39 -22.98
CA LEU A 217 1.55 15.73 -22.38
C LEU A 217 2.87 16.10 -21.70
N LEU A 218 3.50 15.17 -20.97
CA LEU A 218 4.64 15.48 -20.11
C LEU A 218 6.01 15.13 -20.72
N CYS A 219 6.04 14.16 -21.63
CA CYS A 219 7.24 13.62 -22.25
C CYS A 219 7.22 13.70 -23.80
N GLY A 220 6.06 13.98 -24.40
CA GLY A 220 5.87 14.12 -25.84
C GLY A 220 6.10 15.53 -26.38
N LYS A 221 5.56 15.80 -27.57
CA LYS A 221 5.70 17.11 -28.25
C LYS A 221 4.87 18.19 -27.55
N GLU A 222 3.79 17.78 -26.91
CA GLU A 222 2.79 18.60 -26.25
C GLU A 222 3.33 19.24 -24.97
N ARG A 223 4.43 18.71 -24.41
CA ARG A 223 5.19 19.34 -23.30
C ARG A 223 5.54 20.80 -23.57
N VAL A 224 5.65 21.18 -24.85
CA VAL A 224 5.91 22.58 -25.28
C VAL A 224 4.96 23.60 -24.66
N VAL A 225 3.75 23.19 -24.26
CA VAL A 225 2.81 24.07 -23.53
C VAL A 225 3.41 24.64 -22.24
N TYR A 226 4.24 23.87 -21.53
CA TYR A 226 4.93 24.32 -20.31
C TYR A 226 6.17 25.18 -20.56
N ASP A 227 6.68 25.15 -21.80
CA ASP A 227 7.81 25.95 -22.25
C ASP A 227 7.38 27.31 -22.81
N LYS A 228 6.07 27.63 -22.77
CA LYS A 228 5.58 28.95 -23.14
C LYS A 228 5.98 30.01 -22.11
N PRO A 229 6.32 31.23 -22.56
CA PRO A 229 6.53 32.35 -21.65
C PRO A 229 5.31 32.64 -20.79
N PHE A 230 5.53 32.94 -19.51
CA PHE A 230 4.48 33.38 -18.60
C PHE A 230 5.02 34.45 -17.64
N ALA A 231 4.11 35.24 -17.08
CA ALA A 231 4.44 36.22 -16.06
C ALA A 231 3.33 36.30 -15.01
N ILE A 232 3.73 36.47 -13.75
CA ILE A 232 2.82 36.74 -12.63
C ILE A 232 3.39 37.97 -11.91
N PRO A 233 3.02 39.19 -12.32
CA PRO A 233 3.60 40.42 -11.79
C PRO A 233 3.50 40.50 -10.27
N GLU A 234 2.36 40.11 -9.71
CA GLU A 234 2.10 40.17 -8.26
C GLU A 234 3.05 39.26 -7.48
N LEU A 235 3.25 38.03 -7.94
CA LEU A 235 4.19 37.10 -7.34
C LEU A 235 5.63 37.58 -7.51
N THR A 236 5.97 38.20 -8.64
CA THR A 236 7.31 38.75 -8.87
C THR A 236 7.66 39.79 -7.81
N THR A 237 6.72 40.69 -7.48
CA THR A 237 6.87 41.66 -6.38
C THR A 237 7.04 40.97 -5.03
N VAL A 238 6.24 39.95 -4.72
CA VAL A 238 6.35 39.18 -3.47
C VAL A 238 7.74 38.55 -3.32
N LEU A 239 8.26 37.95 -4.38
CA LEU A 239 9.58 37.32 -4.39
C LEU A 239 10.72 38.33 -4.26
N GLN A 240 10.60 39.51 -4.88
CA GLN A 240 11.57 40.60 -4.73
C GLN A 240 11.65 41.05 -3.26
N SER A 241 10.52 41.35 -2.63
CA SER A 241 10.49 41.73 -1.21
C SER A 241 11.06 40.63 -0.29
N TYR A 242 10.81 39.35 -0.61
CA TYR A 242 11.40 38.22 0.12
C TYR A 242 12.92 38.18 -0.01
N ASN A 243 13.45 38.35 -1.22
CA ASN A 243 14.89 38.34 -1.48
C ASN A 243 15.60 39.49 -0.75
N GLU A 244 15.02 40.69 -0.80
CA GLU A 244 15.51 41.88 -0.08
C GLU A 244 15.53 41.66 1.44
N ALA A 245 14.42 41.20 2.00
CA ALA A 245 14.30 40.94 3.44
C ALA A 245 15.26 39.85 3.95
N ARG A 246 15.70 38.95 3.06
CA ARG A 246 16.66 37.88 3.33
C ARG A 246 18.10 38.22 2.94
N GLY A 247 18.35 39.34 2.28
CA GLY A 247 19.66 39.70 1.74
C GLY A 247 20.19 38.67 0.74
N LEU A 248 19.32 38.04 -0.06
CA LEU A 248 19.73 37.05 -1.05
C LEU A 248 20.31 37.75 -2.29
N GLN A 249 21.50 37.34 -2.70
CA GLN A 249 22.19 37.87 -3.88
C GLN A 249 22.41 36.79 -4.95
N ASP A 250 22.47 37.21 -6.21
CA ASP A 250 22.84 36.42 -7.38
C ASP A 250 22.14 35.04 -7.46
N LYS A 251 22.93 33.96 -7.52
CA LYS A 251 22.50 32.56 -7.66
C LYS A 251 21.64 32.05 -6.49
N LYS A 252 21.46 32.84 -5.43
CA LYS A 252 20.61 32.50 -4.29
C LYS A 252 19.23 33.15 -4.34
N MET A 253 18.98 34.07 -5.27
CA MET A 253 17.67 34.71 -5.43
C MET A 253 16.60 33.70 -5.82
N VAL A 254 15.42 33.89 -5.24
CA VAL A 254 14.20 33.17 -5.60
C VAL A 254 13.46 34.01 -6.63
N ALA A 255 13.23 33.47 -7.83
CA ALA A 255 12.58 34.18 -8.91
C ALA A 255 11.83 33.22 -9.84
N LEU A 256 10.72 33.70 -10.41
CA LEU A 256 10.08 33.04 -11.54
C LEU A 256 11.04 32.98 -12.71
N GLN A 257 11.00 31.88 -13.45
CA GLN A 257 11.80 31.69 -14.65
C GLN A 257 10.97 32.02 -15.88
N ALA A 258 11.61 32.14 -17.04
CA ALA A 258 10.94 32.49 -18.29
C ALA A 258 9.73 31.60 -18.64
N THR A 259 9.75 30.33 -18.22
CA THR A 259 8.69 29.35 -18.51
C THR A 259 8.20 28.68 -17.24
N LEU A 260 6.97 28.19 -17.26
CA LEU A 260 6.38 27.48 -16.12
C LEU A 260 7.20 26.23 -15.79
N TRP A 261 7.64 25.51 -16.81
CA TRP A 261 8.53 24.35 -16.67
C TRP A 261 9.79 24.67 -15.88
N LYS A 262 10.52 25.71 -16.28
CA LYS A 262 11.75 26.13 -15.58
C LYS A 262 11.46 26.60 -14.16
N THR A 263 10.32 27.26 -13.96
CA THR A 263 9.91 27.75 -12.64
C THR A 263 9.69 26.60 -11.67
N PHE A 264 8.99 25.53 -12.06
CA PHE A 264 8.71 24.39 -11.19
C PHE A 264 9.95 23.77 -10.56
N TRP A 265 11.04 23.67 -11.34
CA TRP A 265 12.29 23.06 -10.91
C TRP A 265 13.27 24.06 -10.30
N SER A 266 13.01 25.36 -10.44
CA SER A 266 13.84 26.42 -9.88
C SER A 266 13.74 26.49 -8.36
N ARG A 267 14.77 27.07 -7.74
CA ARG A 267 14.89 27.22 -6.30
C ARG A 267 13.79 28.12 -5.73
N PHE A 268 13.14 27.65 -4.67
CA PHE A 268 12.14 28.40 -3.91
C PHE A 268 12.63 28.82 -2.51
N ASP A 269 13.46 28.02 -1.86
CA ASP A 269 13.95 28.34 -0.50
C ASP A 269 15.47 28.20 -0.35
N SER A 270 15.98 28.72 0.76
CA SER A 270 17.40 28.64 1.10
C SER A 270 17.91 27.20 1.26
N LYS A 271 17.02 26.23 1.53
CA LYS A 271 17.32 24.80 1.64
C LYS A 271 17.32 24.08 0.27
N GLY A 272 17.05 24.78 -0.82
CA GLY A 272 17.06 24.21 -2.17
C GLY A 272 15.82 23.40 -2.51
N GLY A 273 14.69 23.61 -1.82
CA GLY A 273 13.39 23.15 -2.27
C GLY A 273 12.97 23.87 -3.55
N SER A 274 12.29 23.18 -4.47
CA SER A 274 11.78 23.76 -5.72
C SER A 274 10.40 24.39 -5.52
N PHE A 275 9.91 25.21 -6.47
CA PHE A 275 8.53 25.73 -6.41
C PHE A 275 7.50 24.60 -6.31
N LEU A 276 7.67 23.58 -7.16
CA LEU A 276 6.78 22.43 -7.17
C LEU A 276 6.80 21.68 -5.84
N ALA A 277 7.98 21.44 -5.25
CA ALA A 277 8.08 20.77 -3.96
C ALA A 277 7.28 21.48 -2.85
N GLN A 278 7.15 22.82 -2.91
CA GLN A 278 6.41 23.59 -1.91
C GLN A 278 4.91 23.51 -2.10
N ILE A 279 4.46 23.45 -3.35
CA ILE A 279 3.06 23.17 -3.69
C ILE A 279 2.68 21.79 -3.18
N LEU A 280 3.51 20.79 -3.45
CA LEU A 280 3.28 19.39 -3.09
C LEU A 280 3.37 19.10 -1.58
N ARG A 281 3.96 20.00 -0.77
CA ARG A 281 3.99 19.87 0.69
C ARG A 281 2.60 19.91 1.34
N LYS A 282 1.59 20.41 0.63
CA LYS A 282 0.21 20.53 1.15
C LYS A 282 -0.74 19.71 0.28
N GLU A 283 -1.33 18.66 0.86
CA GLU A 283 -2.26 17.78 0.13
C GLU A 283 -3.43 18.54 -0.50
N LEU A 284 -3.96 19.55 0.20
CA LEU A 284 -5.02 20.41 -0.34
C LEU A 284 -4.63 21.09 -1.66
N CYS A 285 -3.38 21.50 -1.83
CA CYS A 285 -2.91 22.10 -3.08
C CYS A 285 -2.85 21.08 -4.21
N ALA A 286 -2.36 19.87 -3.93
CA ALA A 286 -2.30 18.79 -4.90
C ALA A 286 -3.71 18.38 -5.38
N GLU A 287 -4.65 18.19 -4.45
CA GLU A 287 -6.03 17.82 -4.79
C GLU A 287 -6.78 18.95 -5.52
N TRP A 288 -6.52 20.21 -5.16
CA TRP A 288 -7.05 21.37 -5.89
C TRP A 288 -6.55 21.41 -7.34
N ILE A 289 -5.26 21.18 -7.58
CA ILE A 289 -4.70 21.17 -8.95
C ILE A 289 -5.37 20.09 -9.79
N ILE A 290 -5.53 18.87 -9.26
CA ILE A 290 -6.20 17.79 -9.97
C ILE A 290 -7.63 18.19 -10.35
N ASN A 291 -8.37 18.83 -9.44
CA ASN A 291 -9.74 19.30 -9.74
C ASN A 291 -9.76 20.34 -10.86
N GLN A 292 -8.86 21.33 -10.79
CA GLN A 292 -8.79 22.37 -11.82
C GLN A 292 -8.38 21.80 -13.19
N LEU A 293 -7.45 20.84 -13.22
CA LEU A 293 -7.09 20.13 -14.45
C LEU A 293 -8.29 19.34 -15.00
N MET A 294 -8.99 18.61 -14.14
CA MET A 294 -10.17 17.82 -14.49
C MET A 294 -11.31 18.71 -15.02
N ASP A 295 -11.62 19.84 -14.36
CA ASP A 295 -12.61 20.82 -14.81
C ASP A 295 -12.19 21.49 -16.13
N GLY A 296 -10.89 21.68 -16.32
CA GLY A 296 -10.32 21.97 -17.63
C GLY A 296 -10.77 20.92 -18.64
N PHE A 297 -10.34 19.68 -18.47
CA PHE A 297 -10.58 18.61 -19.43
C PHE A 297 -12.06 18.44 -19.75
N ARG A 298 -12.95 18.47 -18.75
CA ARG A 298 -14.41 18.38 -18.92
C ARG A 298 -15.02 19.43 -19.85
N ARG A 299 -14.46 20.64 -19.89
CA ARG A 299 -14.96 21.72 -20.77
C ARG A 299 -14.59 21.51 -22.24
N CYS A 300 -13.72 20.57 -22.56
CA CYS A 300 -13.37 20.25 -23.94
C CYS A 300 -14.33 19.20 -24.52
N VAL A 301 -15.01 19.57 -25.61
CA VAL A 301 -15.94 18.68 -26.33
C VAL A 301 -15.16 17.66 -27.17
N ASP A 302 -14.08 18.09 -27.82
CA ASP A 302 -13.15 17.19 -28.50
C ASP A 302 -12.20 16.53 -27.51
N ILE A 303 -11.66 15.34 -27.87
CA ILE A 303 -10.56 14.72 -27.14
C ILE A 303 -9.48 15.80 -26.94
N PRO A 304 -9.20 16.25 -25.70
CA PRO A 304 -8.50 17.52 -25.42
C PRO A 304 -7.05 17.60 -25.91
N TYR A 305 -6.58 16.56 -26.60
CA TYR A 305 -5.22 16.35 -27.06
C TYR A 305 -5.04 16.67 -28.55
N SER A 306 -6.07 17.20 -29.23
CA SER A 306 -6.01 17.50 -30.67
C SER A 306 -5.34 18.84 -31.02
N SER A 307 -5.26 19.81 -30.10
CA SER A 307 -4.61 21.10 -30.35
C SER A 307 -3.81 21.66 -29.16
N ILE A 308 -2.60 22.16 -29.44
CA ILE A 308 -1.69 22.79 -28.46
C ILE A 308 -2.30 24.03 -27.80
N LYS A 309 -3.16 24.77 -28.53
CA LYS A 309 -3.81 25.98 -28.01
C LYS A 309 -4.85 25.66 -26.95
N SER A 310 -5.63 24.59 -27.15
CA SER A 310 -6.58 24.11 -26.14
C SER A 310 -5.83 23.61 -24.90
N LEU A 311 -4.75 22.85 -25.07
CA LEU A 311 -3.96 22.33 -23.95
C LEU A 311 -3.36 23.43 -23.05
N GLU A 312 -3.03 24.59 -23.61
CA GLU A 312 -2.46 25.69 -22.83
C GLU A 312 -3.43 26.19 -21.74
N SER A 313 -4.67 26.56 -22.09
CA SER A 313 -5.62 27.06 -21.10
C SER A 313 -6.01 26.00 -20.08
N LEU A 314 -6.05 24.73 -20.49
CA LEU A 314 -6.41 23.59 -19.66
C LEU A 314 -5.36 23.26 -18.61
N VAL A 315 -4.09 23.30 -19.01
CA VAL A 315 -2.99 22.77 -18.21
C VAL A 315 -2.22 23.89 -17.52
N ILE A 316 -1.99 25.03 -18.18
CA ILE A 316 -1.16 26.11 -17.62
C ILE A 316 -1.93 26.95 -16.60
N THR A 317 -3.19 27.27 -16.88
CA THR A 317 -4.01 28.14 -16.02
C THR A 317 -4.08 27.64 -14.57
N PRO A 318 -4.40 26.35 -14.30
CA PRO A 318 -4.43 25.84 -12.93
C PRO A 318 -3.13 26.08 -12.15
N TRP A 319 -1.99 25.87 -12.80
CA TRP A 319 -0.69 26.06 -12.18
C TRP A 319 -0.35 27.52 -11.94
N VAL A 320 -0.66 28.40 -12.90
CA VAL A 320 -0.48 29.85 -12.75
C VAL A 320 -1.33 30.39 -11.60
N GLU A 321 -2.59 29.96 -11.50
CA GLU A 321 -3.46 30.34 -10.37
C GLU A 321 -2.91 29.83 -9.03
N MET A 322 -2.43 28.59 -8.95
CA MET A 322 -1.78 28.08 -7.73
C MET A 322 -0.56 28.92 -7.32
N LEU A 323 0.26 29.37 -8.28
CA LEU A 323 1.42 30.22 -8.00
C LEU A 323 1.01 31.56 -7.37
N LYS A 324 -0.12 32.16 -7.76
CA LYS A 324 -0.62 33.43 -7.17
C LYS A 324 -0.91 33.35 -5.67
N HIS A 325 -1.05 32.14 -5.12
CA HIS A 325 -1.28 31.92 -3.69
C HIS A 325 -0.01 31.98 -2.81
N PHE A 326 1.16 32.19 -3.40
CA PHE A 326 2.37 32.47 -2.64
C PHE A 326 2.36 33.90 -2.09
N THR A 327 2.56 34.01 -0.78
CA THR A 327 2.56 35.28 -0.06
C THR A 327 3.72 35.35 0.92
N ASN A 328 4.12 36.58 1.26
CA ASN A 328 5.02 36.83 2.38
C ASN A 328 4.25 36.74 3.70
N ALA A 329 4.82 36.06 4.70
CA ALA A 329 4.34 36.15 6.07
C ALA A 329 4.57 37.56 6.63
N GLN A 330 3.97 37.87 7.79
CA GLN A 330 3.95 39.21 8.41
C GLN A 330 5.33 39.89 8.59
N ASP A 331 6.45 39.17 8.49
CA ASP A 331 7.81 39.70 8.61
C ASP A 331 8.62 39.74 7.29
N SER A 332 8.00 39.41 6.15
CA SER A 332 8.63 39.32 4.81
C SER A 332 9.84 38.37 4.70
N ARG A 333 10.22 37.64 5.76
CA ARG A 333 11.36 36.72 5.79
C ARG A 333 10.95 35.27 5.54
N VAL A 334 9.66 35.00 5.48
CA VAL A 334 9.09 33.68 5.22
C VAL A 334 8.14 33.77 4.04
N LEU A 335 8.48 33.06 2.96
CA LEU A 335 7.58 32.83 1.84
C LEU A 335 6.69 31.64 2.17
N SER A 336 5.38 31.81 2.02
CA SER A 336 4.39 30.80 2.37
C SER A 336 3.40 30.59 1.24
N LEU A 337 2.94 29.36 1.05
CA LEU A 337 1.82 29.05 0.16
C LEU A 337 0.56 29.00 1.00
N THR A 338 -0.42 29.87 0.76
CA THR A 338 -1.73 29.75 1.41
C THR A 338 -2.64 28.94 0.50
N PRO A 339 -3.06 27.71 0.87
CA PRO A 339 -3.94 26.93 0.02
C PRO A 339 -5.19 27.72 -0.37
N PRO A 340 -5.75 27.49 -1.57
CA PRO A 340 -7.03 28.07 -1.95
C PRO A 340 -8.07 27.85 -0.85
N LYS A 341 -8.77 28.91 -0.44
CA LYS A 341 -9.79 28.85 0.63
C LYS A 341 -11.08 28.17 0.17
N GLU A 342 -11.23 27.97 -1.13
CA GLU A 342 -12.39 27.32 -1.72
C GLU A 342 -12.50 25.87 -1.24
N LYS A 343 -13.71 25.48 -0.86
CA LYS A 343 -13.99 24.07 -0.59
C LYS A 343 -13.78 23.31 -1.90
N LEU A 344 -13.03 22.21 -1.83
CA LEU A 344 -12.88 21.36 -3.00
C LEU A 344 -14.27 20.88 -3.46
N PRO A 345 -14.57 20.91 -4.78
CA PRO A 345 -15.87 20.53 -5.31
C PRO A 345 -16.26 19.09 -4.97
N THR A 346 -17.53 18.77 -5.22
CA THR A 346 -18.00 17.39 -5.25
C THR A 346 -18.61 17.18 -6.61
N TYR A 347 -18.23 16.11 -7.27
CA TYR A 347 -18.69 15.82 -8.60
C TYR A 347 -19.76 14.74 -8.57
N SER A 348 -20.74 14.88 -9.45
CA SER A 348 -21.69 13.83 -9.79
C SER A 348 -21.24 13.19 -11.09
N TRP A 349 -21.56 11.92 -11.29
CA TRP A 349 -21.36 11.27 -12.57
C TRP A 349 -22.37 11.81 -13.58
N HIS A 350 -21.92 12.31 -14.73
CA HIS A 350 -22.78 12.97 -15.71
C HIS A 350 -23.13 12.11 -16.95
N SER A 351 -22.41 11.01 -17.14
CA SER A 351 -22.53 10.10 -18.28
C SER A 351 -23.51 8.96 -18.02
N LYS A 352 -24.27 8.55 -19.06
CA LYS A 352 -25.05 7.31 -19.00
C LYS A 352 -24.10 6.13 -18.75
N PRO A 353 -24.35 5.30 -17.73
CA PRO A 353 -23.47 4.19 -17.45
C PRO A 353 -23.41 3.19 -18.61
N VAL A 354 -22.22 2.63 -18.84
CA VAL A 354 -22.00 1.62 -19.88
C VAL A 354 -22.15 0.22 -19.30
N ALA A 355 -22.56 -0.74 -20.14
CA ALA A 355 -22.62 -2.15 -19.77
C ALA A 355 -21.20 -2.75 -19.69
N ILE A 356 -20.96 -3.60 -18.70
CA ILE A 356 -19.69 -4.30 -18.51
C ILE A 356 -19.77 -5.70 -19.13
N HIS A 357 -18.80 -6.04 -19.97
CA HIS A 357 -18.72 -7.31 -20.70
C HIS A 357 -17.61 -8.23 -20.19
N ASP A 358 -16.82 -7.80 -19.21
CA ASP A 358 -15.79 -8.63 -18.57
C ASP A 358 -16.40 -9.75 -17.71
N GLU A 359 -16.52 -10.96 -18.30
CA GLU A 359 -17.05 -12.14 -17.60
C GLU A 359 -16.26 -12.51 -16.35
N SER A 360 -14.93 -12.34 -16.36
CA SER A 360 -14.08 -12.64 -15.19
C SER A 360 -14.40 -11.68 -14.06
N PHE A 361 -14.57 -10.40 -14.35
CA PHE A 361 -15.01 -9.40 -13.39
C PHE A 361 -16.38 -9.75 -12.80
N LEU A 362 -17.35 -10.08 -13.65
CA LEU A 362 -18.72 -10.41 -13.23
C LEU A 362 -18.76 -11.64 -12.30
N GLN A 363 -17.97 -12.67 -12.58
CA GLN A 363 -17.85 -13.85 -11.71
C GLN A 363 -17.29 -13.50 -10.32
N ILE A 364 -16.26 -12.64 -10.26
CA ILE A 364 -15.70 -12.19 -8.98
C ILE A 364 -16.70 -11.28 -8.25
N LEU A 365 -17.43 -10.44 -8.96
CA LEU A 365 -18.44 -9.57 -8.38
C LEU A 365 -19.59 -10.38 -7.74
N GLN A 366 -20.06 -11.43 -8.40
CA GLN A 366 -21.03 -12.37 -7.82
C GLN A 366 -20.50 -13.01 -6.52
N ARG A 367 -19.22 -13.41 -6.50
CA ARG A 367 -18.59 -13.91 -5.27
C ARG A 367 -18.56 -12.85 -4.17
N LEU A 368 -18.19 -11.60 -4.49
CA LEU A 368 -18.18 -10.50 -3.53
C LEU A 368 -19.58 -10.18 -3.00
N HIS A 369 -20.63 -10.30 -3.82
CA HIS A 369 -22.01 -10.15 -3.35
C HIS A 369 -22.36 -11.19 -2.29
N ILE A 370 -22.01 -12.45 -2.49
CA ILE A 370 -22.23 -13.51 -1.50
C ILE A 370 -21.38 -13.24 -0.24
N VAL A 371 -20.10 -12.90 -0.43
CA VAL A 371 -19.18 -12.60 0.68
C VAL A 371 -19.61 -11.39 1.50
N PHE A 372 -20.25 -10.39 0.90
CA PHE A 372 -20.72 -9.18 1.59
C PHE A 372 -22.22 -9.19 1.94
N ASP A 373 -22.93 -10.31 1.75
CA ASP A 373 -24.38 -10.44 1.99
C ASP A 373 -25.24 -9.41 1.20
N ILE A 374 -24.90 -9.15 -0.06
CA ILE A 374 -25.67 -8.23 -0.92
C ILE A 374 -26.83 -8.99 -1.57
N GLU A 375 -28.07 -8.66 -1.18
CA GLU A 375 -29.29 -9.40 -1.58
C GLU A 375 -29.62 -9.37 -3.09
N LYS A 376 -29.13 -8.38 -3.84
CA LYS A 376 -29.43 -8.23 -5.28
C LYS A 376 -28.17 -8.07 -6.11
N CYS A 377 -27.89 -9.07 -6.95
CA CYS A 377 -26.99 -8.93 -8.09
C CYS A 377 -27.84 -8.58 -9.30
N ASP A 378 -27.95 -7.30 -9.64
CA ASP A 378 -28.56 -6.93 -10.91
C ASP A 378 -27.67 -7.49 -12.03
N GLN A 379 -28.20 -8.18 -13.03
CA GLN A 379 -27.35 -8.84 -14.04
C GLN A 379 -26.79 -7.83 -15.05
N THR A 380 -27.40 -6.66 -15.18
CA THR A 380 -26.88 -5.50 -15.91
C THR A 380 -26.18 -4.55 -14.94
N ILE A 381 -24.94 -4.87 -14.56
CA ILE A 381 -24.21 -4.02 -13.60
C ILE A 381 -23.61 -2.84 -14.33
N HIS A 382 -24.22 -1.69 -14.12
CA HIS A 382 -23.59 -0.41 -14.31
C HIS A 382 -22.56 -0.18 -13.18
N LEU A 383 -21.36 0.32 -13.53
CA LEU A 383 -20.35 0.69 -12.52
C LEU A 383 -20.79 1.85 -11.63
N GLU A 384 -21.84 2.58 -12.01
CA GLU A 384 -22.39 3.67 -11.21
C GLU A 384 -22.72 3.21 -9.79
N GLY A 385 -22.09 3.86 -8.82
CA GLY A 385 -22.23 3.54 -7.40
C GLY A 385 -21.79 2.12 -7.03
N LEU A 386 -21.13 1.34 -7.91
CA LEU A 386 -20.68 -0.01 -7.58
C LEU A 386 -19.68 0.01 -6.42
N HIS A 387 -18.60 0.78 -6.55
CA HIS A 387 -17.58 0.87 -5.50
C HIS A 387 -18.15 1.44 -4.21
N GLU A 388 -19.08 2.39 -4.29
CA GLU A 388 -19.78 2.92 -3.11
C GLU A 388 -20.61 1.83 -2.43
N ARG A 389 -21.41 1.05 -3.18
CA ARG A 389 -22.19 -0.08 -2.64
C ARG A 389 -21.31 -1.16 -2.04
N LEU A 390 -20.20 -1.52 -2.70
CA LEU A 390 -19.25 -2.49 -2.18
C LEU A 390 -18.54 -1.98 -0.91
N GLU A 391 -18.18 -0.68 -0.87
CA GLU A 391 -17.64 -0.04 0.33
C GLU A 391 -18.65 -0.05 1.48
N ALA A 392 -19.94 0.22 1.21
CA ALA A 392 -21.02 0.18 2.19
C ALA A 392 -21.23 -1.22 2.75
N ALA A 393 -21.37 -2.21 1.85
CA ALA A 393 -21.61 -3.60 2.22
C ALA A 393 -20.41 -4.18 2.98
N SER A 394 -19.19 -3.79 2.59
CA SER A 394 -17.99 -4.18 3.31
C SER A 394 -17.93 -3.55 4.71
N ALA A 395 -18.27 -2.26 4.84
CA ALA A 395 -18.39 -1.62 6.15
C ALA A 395 -19.44 -2.30 7.02
N GLU A 396 -20.59 -2.67 6.44
CA GLU A 396 -21.62 -3.43 7.15
C GLU A 396 -21.12 -4.80 7.59
N MET A 397 -20.44 -5.55 6.72
CA MET A 397 -19.83 -6.85 7.07
C MET A 397 -18.87 -6.74 8.26
N PHE A 398 -18.06 -5.67 8.33
CA PHE A 398 -17.09 -5.48 9.41
C PHE A 398 -17.70 -4.89 10.69
N PHE A 399 -18.66 -3.97 10.61
CA PHE A 399 -19.25 -3.35 11.80
C PHE A 399 -20.49 -4.09 12.32
N LYS A 400 -21.02 -5.03 11.55
CA LYS A 400 -22.05 -5.98 11.97
C LYS A 400 -21.59 -7.44 11.74
N PRO A 401 -20.49 -7.87 12.39
CA PRO A 401 -19.99 -9.23 12.22
C PRO A 401 -20.97 -10.26 12.77
N ILE A 402 -20.86 -11.51 12.32
CA ILE A 402 -21.56 -12.63 12.97
C ILE A 402 -20.98 -12.82 14.39
N GLU A 403 -21.84 -12.94 15.40
CA GLU A 403 -21.46 -13.20 16.78
C GLU A 403 -20.75 -14.55 16.87
N MET A 404 -19.55 -14.55 17.46
CA MET A 404 -18.70 -15.71 17.63
C MET A 404 -17.87 -15.50 18.90
N GLU A 405 -17.46 -16.57 19.58
CA GLU A 405 -16.56 -16.43 20.73
C GLU A 405 -15.27 -15.68 20.35
N HIS A 406 -14.89 -14.69 21.15
CA HIS A 406 -13.72 -13.86 20.93
C HIS A 406 -13.17 -13.32 22.25
N GLU A 407 -11.85 -13.30 22.37
CA GLU A 407 -11.15 -12.81 23.55
C GLU A 407 -9.96 -11.92 23.14
N GLU A 408 -9.48 -11.11 24.07
CA GLU A 408 -8.25 -10.35 23.89
C GLU A 408 -7.05 -11.29 24.00
N GLY A 409 -6.05 -11.10 23.13
CA GLY A 409 -4.84 -11.92 23.19
C GLY A 409 -4.04 -11.86 21.91
N TYR A 410 -3.37 -12.97 21.56
CA TYR A 410 -2.53 -13.07 20.37
C TYR A 410 -3.12 -14.03 19.31
N GLY A 411 -4.25 -14.67 19.62
CA GLY A 411 -4.99 -15.59 18.76
C GLY A 411 -4.20 -16.86 18.39
N SER A 412 -4.59 -18.01 18.94
CA SER A 412 -3.97 -19.31 18.62
C SER A 412 -4.88 -20.27 17.83
N ASP A 413 -6.03 -19.81 17.34
CA ASP A 413 -7.10 -20.61 16.73
C ASP A 413 -6.76 -21.18 15.33
N SER A 414 -5.49 -21.42 15.06
CA SER A 414 -4.98 -21.98 13.80
C SER A 414 -3.74 -22.87 14.01
N GLU A 415 -3.58 -23.52 15.17
CA GLU A 415 -2.59 -24.60 15.29
C GLU A 415 -2.93 -25.71 14.29
N CYS A 416 -1.92 -26.21 13.61
CA CYS A 416 -2.09 -27.24 12.60
C CYS A 416 -0.81 -28.06 12.51
N GLU A 417 -0.95 -29.37 12.41
CA GLU A 417 0.14 -30.31 12.17
C GLU A 417 -0.29 -31.19 11.01
N GLU A 418 0.57 -31.29 10.00
CA GLU A 418 0.28 -32.11 8.82
C GLU A 418 1.54 -32.77 8.28
N MET A 419 1.38 -34.00 7.79
CA MET A 419 2.43 -34.66 7.01
C MET A 419 2.48 -34.09 5.59
N VAL A 420 3.56 -33.41 5.24
CA VAL A 420 3.77 -32.80 3.93
C VAL A 420 4.85 -33.57 3.16
N PRO A 421 4.64 -33.87 1.87
CA PRO A 421 5.67 -34.48 1.04
C PRO A 421 6.79 -33.46 0.74
N LEU A 422 7.96 -33.66 1.35
CA LEU A 422 9.15 -32.84 1.18
C LEU A 422 10.28 -33.69 0.59
N ALA A 423 10.74 -33.34 -0.62
CA ALA A 423 11.72 -34.10 -1.38
C ALA A 423 11.37 -35.61 -1.43
N LYS A 424 12.29 -36.50 -1.01
CA LYS A 424 12.13 -37.96 -1.06
C LYS A 424 11.41 -38.56 0.16
N LYS A 425 10.89 -37.75 1.09
CA LYS A 425 10.23 -38.26 2.31
C LYS A 425 9.01 -37.43 2.71
N LYS A 426 8.14 -38.04 3.49
CA LYS A 426 7.07 -37.31 4.18
C LYS A 426 7.63 -36.79 5.49
N GLU A 427 7.45 -35.50 5.74
CA GLU A 427 7.84 -34.86 7.00
C GLU A 427 6.62 -34.21 7.65
N THR A 428 6.55 -34.27 8.96
CA THR A 428 5.53 -33.56 9.71
C THR A 428 5.94 -32.11 9.89
N LEU A 429 5.08 -31.19 9.46
CA LEU A 429 5.25 -29.75 9.68
C LEU A 429 4.24 -29.25 10.70
N TYR A 430 4.72 -28.38 11.58
CA TYR A 430 3.96 -27.76 12.65
C TYR A 430 3.75 -26.28 12.37
N ALA A 431 2.51 -25.81 12.42
CA ALA A 431 2.17 -24.42 12.22
C ALA A 431 1.47 -23.82 13.44
N LYS A 432 1.87 -22.60 13.82
CA LYS A 432 1.20 -21.78 14.82
C LYS A 432 1.13 -20.33 14.36
N LYS A 433 0.06 -19.65 14.73
CA LYS A 433 -0.25 -18.29 14.28
C LYS A 433 -0.22 -17.34 15.47
N PHE A 434 0.26 -16.12 15.24
CA PHE A 434 0.31 -15.02 16.20
C PHE A 434 -0.21 -13.74 15.53
N ILE A 435 -0.94 -12.92 16.29
CA ILE A 435 -1.55 -11.68 15.83
C ILE A 435 -1.01 -10.50 16.64
N THR A 436 -0.69 -9.42 15.93
CA THR A 436 -0.23 -8.14 16.48
C THR A 436 -0.95 -6.97 15.81
N ALA A 437 -0.58 -5.73 16.13
CA ALA A 437 -1.26 -4.52 15.70
C ALA A 437 -1.19 -4.23 14.18
N THR A 438 -0.07 -4.54 13.50
CA THR A 438 0.11 -4.23 12.06
C THR A 438 1.14 -5.18 11.41
N GLY A 439 1.16 -5.23 10.07
CA GLY A 439 2.20 -5.98 9.33
C GLY A 439 3.63 -5.52 9.58
N MET A 440 3.88 -4.22 9.70
CA MET A 440 5.23 -3.72 9.98
C MET A 440 5.67 -4.06 11.40
N ARG A 441 4.74 -4.04 12.37
CA ARG A 441 4.98 -4.55 13.73
C ARG A 441 5.28 -6.06 13.70
N ALA A 442 4.59 -6.83 12.88
CA ALA A 442 4.87 -8.26 12.70
C ALA A 442 6.30 -8.50 12.22
N ILE A 443 6.77 -7.76 11.21
CA ILE A 443 8.17 -7.84 10.73
C ILE A 443 9.17 -7.51 11.85
N GLN A 444 8.94 -6.44 12.61
CA GLN A 444 9.80 -6.05 13.73
C GLN A 444 9.82 -7.08 14.87
N LEU A 445 8.66 -7.64 15.23
CA LEU A 445 8.53 -8.68 16.24
C LEU A 445 9.26 -9.95 15.84
N VAL A 446 9.12 -10.40 14.59
CA VAL A 446 9.84 -11.57 14.10
C VAL A 446 11.34 -11.35 14.18
N PHE A 447 11.84 -10.19 13.76
CA PHE A 447 13.27 -9.90 13.87
C PHE A 447 13.76 -9.93 15.32
N ALA A 448 12.97 -9.39 16.25
CA ALA A 448 13.32 -9.38 17.67
C ALA A 448 13.21 -10.77 18.33
N ALA A 449 12.19 -11.55 17.99
CA ALA A 449 12.00 -12.90 18.49
C ALA A 449 13.11 -13.83 18.01
N VAL A 450 13.44 -13.82 16.70
CA VAL A 450 14.53 -14.64 16.16
C VAL A 450 15.87 -14.25 16.78
N LYS A 451 16.12 -12.96 16.98
CA LYS A 451 17.31 -12.48 17.71
C LYS A 451 17.40 -13.11 19.08
N ARG A 452 16.31 -13.02 19.86
CA ARG A 452 16.24 -13.53 21.22
C ARG A 452 16.46 -15.03 21.25
N HIS A 453 15.71 -15.76 20.43
CA HIS A 453 15.81 -17.20 20.26
C HIS A 453 17.25 -17.65 19.96
N TRP A 454 17.91 -17.02 18.98
CA TRP A 454 19.29 -17.34 18.62
C TRP A 454 20.32 -17.00 19.69
N HIS A 455 20.06 -16.01 20.53
CA HIS A 455 20.94 -15.72 21.65
C HIS A 455 20.76 -16.70 22.81
N GLU A 456 19.52 -16.92 23.22
CA GLU A 456 19.19 -17.74 24.40
C GLU A 456 19.50 -19.22 24.15
N ASP A 457 19.14 -19.74 22.97
CA ASP A 457 19.27 -21.18 22.68
C ASP A 457 20.61 -21.56 22.04
N TYR A 458 21.29 -20.62 21.37
CA TYR A 458 22.51 -20.88 20.60
C TYR A 458 23.71 -20.02 21.01
N GLY A 459 23.56 -19.10 21.98
CA GLY A 459 24.66 -18.27 22.48
C GLY A 459 25.20 -17.24 21.47
N LEU A 460 24.43 -16.90 20.43
CA LEU A 460 24.89 -16.01 19.37
C LEU A 460 24.92 -14.53 19.80
N ASP A 461 25.94 -13.78 19.38
CA ASP A 461 26.03 -12.33 19.64
C ASP A 461 25.07 -11.56 18.71
N PHE A 462 24.12 -10.85 19.30
CA PHE A 462 23.16 -10.00 18.60
C PHE A 462 23.80 -8.93 17.70
N ARG A 463 25.00 -8.44 18.04
CA ARG A 463 25.74 -7.44 17.24
C ARG A 463 26.15 -8.01 15.88
N ASN A 464 26.26 -9.33 15.79
CA ASN A 464 26.63 -10.05 14.58
C ASN A 464 25.43 -10.52 13.76
N LEU A 465 24.19 -10.25 14.22
CA LEU A 465 23.00 -10.56 13.43
C LEU A 465 22.55 -9.38 12.55
N ARG A 466 22.44 -9.64 11.25
CA ARG A 466 21.92 -8.66 10.28
C ARG A 466 20.74 -9.23 9.49
N PRO A 467 19.71 -8.42 9.21
CA PRO A 467 18.66 -8.84 8.29
C PRO A 467 19.15 -8.66 6.84
N GLU A 468 18.90 -9.65 6.00
CA GLU A 468 19.03 -9.50 4.54
C GLU A 468 17.66 -9.08 3.99
N LEU A 469 17.62 -7.86 3.43
CA LEU A 469 16.38 -7.17 3.07
C LEU A 469 16.23 -6.99 1.56
N GLU A 470 16.93 -7.80 0.77
CA GLU A 470 16.87 -7.67 -0.69
C GLU A 470 15.43 -7.96 -1.19
N GLY A 471 14.83 -6.97 -1.86
CA GLY A 471 13.47 -7.07 -2.34
C GLY A 471 12.39 -6.97 -1.24
N MET A 472 12.72 -6.51 -0.03
CA MET A 472 11.70 -6.13 0.94
C MET A 472 11.09 -4.78 0.61
N TYR A 473 9.91 -4.51 1.17
CA TYR A 473 9.28 -3.19 1.10
C TYR A 473 10.24 -2.08 1.58
N TYR A 474 10.26 -0.93 0.90
CA TYR A 474 11.30 0.09 1.07
C TYR A 474 11.41 0.65 2.51
N GLU A 475 10.32 0.64 3.28
CA GLU A 475 10.30 1.08 4.69
C GLU A 475 10.92 0.05 5.65
N THR A 476 11.02 -1.23 5.26
CA THR A 476 11.45 -2.32 6.15
C THR A 476 12.86 -2.09 6.69
N LYS A 477 13.77 -1.55 5.86
CA LYS A 477 15.14 -1.23 6.30
C LYS A 477 15.14 -0.22 7.44
N GLU A 478 14.38 0.85 7.32
CA GLU A 478 14.27 1.86 8.38
C GLU A 478 13.60 1.27 9.62
N ALA A 479 12.53 0.49 9.45
CA ALA A 479 11.80 -0.15 10.55
C ALA A 479 12.66 -1.11 11.38
N LEU A 480 13.57 -1.87 10.74
CA LEU A 480 14.44 -2.84 11.43
C LEU A 480 15.78 -2.26 11.92
N THR A 481 16.16 -1.06 11.50
CA THR A 481 17.45 -0.44 11.89
C THR A 481 17.26 0.76 12.81
N THR A 482 16.34 1.67 12.48
CA THR A 482 16.14 2.94 13.20
C THR A 482 15.04 2.80 14.27
N HIS A 483 14.11 1.87 14.06
CA HIS A 483 12.93 1.65 14.92
C HIS A 483 12.80 0.21 15.40
N ALA A 484 13.93 -0.50 15.51
CA ALA A 484 13.94 -1.88 15.98
C ALA A 484 13.39 -1.99 17.42
N ILE A 485 12.74 -3.12 17.72
CA ILE A 485 12.33 -3.43 19.09
C ILE A 485 13.59 -3.72 19.91
N PRO A 486 13.81 -3.03 21.05
CA PRO A 486 14.97 -3.25 21.88
C PRO A 486 14.88 -4.59 22.62
N ILE A 487 15.96 -5.37 22.60
CA ILE A 487 16.09 -6.60 23.38
C ILE A 487 17.01 -6.27 24.57
N PRO A 488 16.55 -6.47 25.83
CA PRO A 488 17.42 -6.27 26.99
C PRO A 488 18.45 -7.41 27.02
N VAL A 489 19.73 -7.10 27.03
CA VAL A 489 20.77 -8.12 27.11
C VAL A 489 21.88 -7.61 28.02
N HIS A 490 22.25 -8.43 29.00
CA HIS A 490 23.49 -8.27 29.76
C HIS A 490 24.60 -8.90 28.91
N SER A 491 25.37 -8.10 28.18
CA SER A 491 26.37 -8.61 27.24
C SER A 491 27.52 -9.30 27.97
N ILE A 492 27.76 -10.57 27.66
CA ILE A 492 29.11 -11.14 27.69
C ILE A 492 29.67 -10.91 26.29
N GLU A 493 30.76 -10.15 26.19
CA GLU A 493 31.46 -9.98 24.92
C GLU A 493 32.04 -11.33 24.47
N THR A 494 31.45 -11.94 23.46
CA THR A 494 32.07 -13.07 22.77
C THR A 494 32.83 -12.57 21.55
N LEU A 495 34.08 -13.04 21.41
CA LEU A 495 34.97 -12.72 20.29
C LEU A 495 34.33 -13.14 18.97
N ALA A 496 34.26 -12.20 18.01
CA ALA A 496 33.61 -12.39 16.73
C ALA A 496 34.27 -13.53 15.91
N ALA A 497 33.45 -14.29 15.17
CA ALA A 497 33.96 -15.05 14.02
C ALA A 497 32.94 -15.19 12.87
N ASN A 498 31.62 -15.23 13.11
CA ASN A 498 30.64 -15.38 12.03
C ASN A 498 29.51 -14.34 12.13
N GLN A 499 29.29 -13.59 11.05
CA GLN A 499 28.07 -12.80 10.87
C GLN A 499 26.93 -13.74 10.51
N TYR A 500 25.84 -13.67 11.28
CA TYR A 500 24.61 -14.41 11.00
C TYR A 500 23.68 -13.52 10.19
N VAL A 501 23.01 -14.12 9.21
CA VAL A 501 22.09 -13.42 8.33
C VAL A 501 20.70 -14.02 8.52
N LEU A 502 19.71 -13.16 8.78
CA LEU A 502 18.30 -13.54 8.75
C LEU A 502 17.69 -13.10 7.42
N PRO A 503 17.39 -14.01 6.49
CA PRO A 503 16.77 -13.65 5.22
C PRO A 503 15.33 -13.20 5.42
N PHE A 504 15.01 -12.01 4.91
CA PHE A 504 13.66 -11.50 4.73
C PHE A 504 13.37 -11.33 3.25
N TYR A 505 12.32 -11.99 2.76
CA TYR A 505 11.93 -11.91 1.36
C TYR A 505 10.45 -11.59 1.21
N ASP A 506 10.12 -10.62 0.37
CA ASP A 506 8.75 -10.36 -0.05
C ASP A 506 8.43 -11.24 -1.26
N LEU A 507 7.49 -12.18 -1.12
CA LEU A 507 7.10 -13.10 -2.19
C LEU A 507 6.51 -12.39 -3.40
N ASN A 508 6.01 -11.18 -3.20
CA ASN A 508 5.47 -10.35 -4.27
C ASN A 508 6.13 -8.97 -4.23
N HIS A 509 7.46 -8.92 -4.12
CA HIS A 509 8.22 -7.67 -4.12
C HIS A 509 7.75 -6.66 -5.18
N CYS A 510 7.52 -5.42 -4.74
CA CYS A 510 7.22 -4.31 -5.63
C CYS A 510 8.52 -3.78 -6.25
N ASN A 511 8.83 -4.15 -7.50
CA ASN A 511 10.08 -3.81 -8.21
C ASN A 511 10.14 -2.35 -8.70
N VAL A 512 10.17 -1.41 -7.75
CA VAL A 512 10.12 0.04 -8.02
C VAL A 512 11.28 0.54 -8.88
N THR A 513 12.38 -0.21 -8.97
CA THR A 513 13.58 0.17 -9.75
C THR A 513 13.58 -0.38 -11.17
N HIS A 514 12.62 -1.25 -11.51
CA HIS A 514 12.60 -1.99 -12.78
C HIS A 514 13.89 -2.82 -13.01
N ALA A 515 14.61 -3.19 -11.93
CA ALA A 515 15.76 -4.07 -12.02
C ALA A 515 15.34 -5.49 -12.45
N LYS A 516 16.24 -6.28 -13.03
CA LYS A 516 15.92 -7.67 -13.40
C LYS A 516 15.44 -8.42 -12.14
N PRO A 517 14.25 -9.05 -12.16
CA PRO A 517 13.74 -9.72 -10.99
C PRO A 517 14.63 -10.92 -10.62
N LYS A 518 14.97 -11.05 -9.34
CA LYS A 518 15.64 -12.24 -8.80
C LYS A 518 14.60 -13.22 -8.32
N LEU A 519 14.57 -14.39 -8.94
CA LEU A 519 13.67 -15.47 -8.56
C LEU A 519 14.02 -15.98 -7.15
N LEU A 520 13.06 -16.61 -6.46
CA LEU A 520 13.31 -17.18 -5.13
C LEU A 520 14.42 -18.24 -5.18
N GLU A 521 14.48 -18.94 -6.30
CA GLU A 521 15.45 -19.97 -6.66
C GLU A 521 16.88 -19.44 -6.78
N GLU A 522 17.04 -18.15 -7.06
CA GLU A 522 18.33 -17.48 -7.22
C GLU A 522 18.86 -16.90 -5.89
N ARG A 523 18.09 -17.02 -4.80
CA ARG A 523 18.44 -16.47 -3.49
C ARG A 523 19.23 -17.49 -2.66
N SER A 524 20.23 -16.99 -1.93
CA SER A 524 21.03 -17.82 -1.03
C SER A 524 20.36 -17.89 0.34
N PHE A 525 20.15 -19.11 0.83
CA PHE A 525 19.74 -19.37 2.22
C PHE A 525 20.90 -19.93 3.06
N SER A 526 22.12 -19.88 2.53
CA SER A 526 23.28 -20.48 3.17
C SER A 526 23.50 -19.88 4.57
N ARG A 527 23.65 -20.75 5.59
CA ARG A 527 23.95 -20.40 6.99
C ARG A 527 22.78 -19.83 7.81
N SER A 528 21.54 -20.00 7.35
CA SER A 528 20.34 -19.61 8.12
C SER A 528 19.51 -20.85 8.47
N GLN A 529 19.04 -20.93 9.72
CA GLN A 529 18.06 -21.94 10.15
C GLN A 529 16.62 -21.44 10.04
N ILE A 530 16.45 -20.11 9.99
CA ILE A 530 15.15 -19.45 9.95
C ILE A 530 15.10 -18.54 8.72
N CYS A 531 13.97 -18.56 8.02
CA CYS A 531 13.66 -17.64 6.92
C CYS A 531 12.36 -16.89 7.18
N VAL A 532 12.31 -15.61 6.82
CA VAL A 532 11.09 -14.79 6.93
C VAL A 532 10.56 -14.45 5.54
N LEU A 533 9.27 -14.72 5.30
CA LEU A 533 8.60 -14.40 4.05
C LEU A 533 7.46 -13.42 4.29
N ASP A 534 7.46 -12.26 3.63
CA ASP A 534 6.26 -11.41 3.53
C ASP A 534 5.32 -11.99 2.47
N THR A 535 4.10 -12.31 2.90
CA THR A 535 3.06 -12.95 2.10
C THR A 535 1.83 -12.07 1.95
N THR A 536 1.92 -10.78 2.28
CA THR A 536 0.79 -9.83 2.29
C THR A 536 -0.01 -9.79 0.99
N SER A 537 0.61 -10.09 -0.15
CA SER A 537 -0.04 -10.09 -1.47
C SER A 537 0.22 -11.38 -2.24
N ALA A 538 0.49 -12.46 -1.51
CA ALA A 538 0.68 -13.81 -2.05
C ALA A 538 -0.63 -14.60 -1.98
N THR A 539 -0.88 -15.43 -2.99
CA THR A 539 -1.98 -16.42 -2.89
C THR A 539 -1.55 -17.56 -1.98
N THR A 540 -2.52 -18.33 -1.49
CA THR A 540 -2.27 -19.53 -0.69
C THR A 540 -1.34 -20.49 -1.43
N ASN A 541 -1.59 -20.72 -2.73
CA ASN A 541 -0.78 -21.60 -3.56
C ASN A 541 0.65 -21.08 -3.76
N LYS A 542 0.83 -19.79 -4.04
CA LYS A 542 2.17 -19.20 -4.17
C LYS A 542 2.97 -19.31 -2.88
N THR A 543 2.32 -19.07 -1.74
CA THR A 543 2.93 -19.22 -0.42
C THR A 543 3.32 -20.68 -0.17
N ALA A 544 2.44 -21.63 -0.49
CA ALA A 544 2.71 -23.05 -0.34
C ALA A 544 3.91 -23.51 -1.18
N LYS A 545 3.95 -23.11 -2.46
CA LYS A 545 5.09 -23.36 -3.37
C LYS A 545 6.40 -22.85 -2.79
N ALA A 546 6.43 -21.60 -2.33
CA ALA A 546 7.62 -20.99 -1.76
C ALA A 546 8.13 -21.75 -0.52
N CYS A 547 7.22 -22.08 0.42
CA CYS A 547 7.61 -22.85 1.60
C CYS A 547 8.16 -24.24 1.24
N ARG A 548 7.48 -24.97 0.33
CA ARG A 548 7.91 -26.29 -0.11
C ARG A 548 9.27 -26.22 -0.81
N PHE A 549 9.47 -25.23 -1.68
CA PHE A 549 10.75 -24.97 -2.33
C PHE A 549 11.88 -24.78 -1.31
N ILE A 550 11.68 -23.88 -0.33
CA ILE A 550 12.70 -23.55 0.67
C ILE A 550 13.04 -24.77 1.52
N PHE A 551 12.05 -25.48 2.05
CA PHE A 551 12.30 -26.69 2.85
C PHE A 551 12.96 -27.82 2.04
N ASN A 552 12.66 -27.96 0.75
CA ASN A 552 13.26 -28.98 -0.11
C ASN A 552 14.72 -28.67 -0.47
N LYS A 553 15.02 -27.40 -0.76
CA LYS A 553 16.35 -26.99 -1.22
C LYS A 553 17.33 -26.70 -0.09
N ASN A 554 16.82 -26.34 1.08
CA ASN A 554 17.64 -25.92 2.22
C ASN A 554 17.29 -26.78 3.44
N PRO A 555 17.92 -27.96 3.59
CA PRO A 555 17.64 -28.85 4.71
C PRO A 555 17.97 -28.23 6.07
N ASP A 556 18.90 -27.25 6.12
CA ASP A 556 19.28 -26.52 7.33
C ASP A 556 18.18 -25.57 7.84
N ILE A 557 17.21 -25.21 6.99
CA ILE A 557 16.06 -24.40 7.40
C ILE A 557 15.12 -25.27 8.24
N THR A 558 15.07 -24.97 9.54
CA THR A 558 14.17 -25.61 10.52
C THR A 558 12.82 -24.92 10.57
N SER A 559 12.77 -23.61 10.31
CA SER A 559 11.56 -22.80 10.41
C SER A 559 11.43 -21.75 9.29
N ILE A 560 10.21 -21.61 8.77
CA ILE A 560 9.81 -20.51 7.88
C ILE A 560 8.75 -19.69 8.62
N ILE A 561 8.99 -18.40 8.76
CA ILE A 561 8.07 -17.47 9.40
C ILE A 561 7.40 -16.62 8.32
N LEU A 562 6.09 -16.76 8.17
CA LEU A 562 5.30 -15.96 7.24
C LEU A 562 4.77 -14.72 7.95
N VAL A 563 4.99 -13.54 7.38
CA VAL A 563 4.43 -12.28 7.87
C VAL A 563 3.43 -11.74 6.86
N SER A 564 2.29 -11.24 7.33
CA SER A 564 1.30 -10.56 6.50
C SER A 564 0.76 -9.34 7.24
N SER A 565 0.46 -8.30 6.48
CA SER A 565 -0.18 -7.09 7.01
C SER A 565 -1.65 -7.23 7.36
N GLY A 566 -2.26 -8.42 7.25
CA GLY A 566 -3.64 -8.70 7.72
C GLY A 566 -4.73 -7.83 7.08
N LEU A 567 -4.36 -7.02 6.10
CA LEU A 567 -5.09 -5.94 5.48
C LEU A 567 -5.30 -6.27 3.99
N LYS A 568 -5.82 -5.30 3.24
CA LYS A 568 -5.84 -5.34 1.77
C LYS A 568 -6.76 -6.45 1.25
N SER A 569 -6.23 -7.38 0.45
CA SER A 569 -6.95 -8.50 -0.13
C SER A 569 -7.47 -9.49 0.93
N GLU A 570 -6.83 -9.61 2.10
CA GLU A 570 -7.32 -10.46 3.22
C GLU A 570 -8.67 -9.96 3.82
N GLN A 571 -9.14 -8.80 3.35
CA GLN A 571 -10.40 -8.17 3.73
C GLN A 571 -11.18 -7.67 2.50
N ALA A 572 -10.95 -8.28 1.32
CA ALA A 572 -11.59 -7.94 0.06
C ALA A 572 -11.57 -6.44 -0.29
N GLY A 573 -10.46 -5.75 0.04
CA GLY A 573 -10.30 -4.34 -0.31
C GLY A 573 -10.86 -3.32 0.68
N SER A 574 -11.34 -3.77 1.84
CA SER A 574 -12.01 -2.91 2.82
C SER A 574 -11.04 -2.12 3.72
N ASP A 575 -9.94 -2.73 4.17
CA ASP A 575 -8.95 -2.07 5.04
C ASP A 575 -9.60 -1.49 6.32
N LEU A 576 -10.53 -2.24 6.95
CA LEU A 576 -11.31 -1.82 8.14
C LEU A 576 -10.88 -2.51 9.42
N ASN A 577 -9.98 -3.50 9.35
CA ASN A 577 -9.46 -4.16 10.54
C ASN A 577 -7.93 -4.29 10.47
N PRO A 578 -7.13 -3.26 10.81
CA PRO A 578 -5.68 -3.39 10.75
C PRO A 578 -5.14 -4.30 11.85
N TYR A 579 -4.39 -5.33 11.43
CA TYR A 579 -3.64 -6.26 12.28
C TYR A 579 -2.41 -6.79 11.53
N GLY A 580 -1.44 -7.33 12.24
CA GLY A 580 -0.35 -8.11 11.65
C GLY A 580 -0.57 -9.59 11.93
N THR A 581 -0.22 -10.45 10.97
CA THR A 581 -0.20 -11.90 11.16
C THR A 581 1.21 -12.42 11.04
N ILE A 582 1.62 -13.24 12.01
CA ILE A 582 2.83 -14.07 11.95
C ILE A 582 2.37 -15.52 11.93
N ARG A 583 2.86 -16.34 11.00
CA ARG A 583 2.68 -17.80 10.99
C ARG A 583 4.04 -18.46 11.05
N ILE A 584 4.30 -19.20 12.12
CA ILE A 584 5.52 -19.99 12.30
C ILE A 584 5.24 -21.36 11.72
N ILE A 585 5.99 -21.78 10.70
CA ILE A 585 5.95 -23.13 10.14
C ILE A 585 7.30 -23.78 10.44
N SER A 586 7.32 -24.86 11.21
CA SER A 586 8.55 -25.50 11.65
C SER A 586 8.51 -27.00 11.43
N ARG A 587 9.70 -27.61 11.29
CA ARG A 587 9.89 -29.07 11.29
C ARG A 587 9.70 -29.70 12.67
N THR A 588 9.75 -28.91 13.75
CA THR A 588 9.54 -29.44 15.10
C THR A 588 8.56 -28.57 15.90
N ALA A 589 7.76 -29.22 16.74
CA ALA A 589 6.86 -28.55 17.68
C ALA A 589 7.64 -27.65 18.67
N LYS A 590 8.78 -28.13 19.16
CA LYS A 590 9.63 -27.43 20.14
C LYS A 590 10.09 -26.07 19.62
N GLU A 591 10.67 -26.03 18.43
CA GLU A 591 11.15 -24.80 17.79
C GLU A 591 10.00 -23.80 17.54
N ARG A 592 8.87 -24.30 17.03
CA ARG A 592 7.65 -23.49 16.85
C ARG A 592 7.18 -22.85 18.14
N ASP A 593 7.12 -23.62 19.23
CA ASP A 593 6.62 -23.15 20.52
C ASP A 593 7.58 -22.17 21.18
N ALA A 594 8.89 -22.38 21.06
CA ALA A 594 9.91 -21.45 21.53
C ALA A 594 9.77 -20.08 20.84
N LEU A 595 9.73 -20.07 19.50
CA LEU A 595 9.53 -18.83 18.72
C LEU A 595 8.20 -18.15 19.06
N TYR A 596 7.13 -18.92 19.31
CA TYR A 596 5.85 -18.37 19.73
C TYR A 596 5.93 -17.72 21.12
N ALA A 597 6.57 -18.39 22.08
CA ALA A 597 6.76 -17.88 23.43
C ALA A 597 7.58 -16.57 23.43
N ASP A 598 8.59 -16.45 22.56
CA ASP A 598 9.35 -15.21 22.38
C ASP A 598 8.48 -14.06 21.89
N LEU A 599 7.60 -14.30 20.91
CA LEU A 599 6.64 -13.30 20.43
C LEU A 599 5.69 -12.85 21.54
N VAL A 600 5.17 -13.79 22.33
CA VAL A 600 4.30 -13.53 23.48
C VAL A 600 5.03 -12.65 24.50
N ALA A 601 6.23 -13.05 24.93
CA ALA A 601 6.99 -12.31 25.93
C ALA A 601 7.35 -10.88 25.49
N LEU A 602 7.62 -10.67 24.19
CA LEU A 602 7.90 -9.35 23.64
C LEU A 602 6.66 -8.42 23.66
N GLU A 603 5.47 -8.95 23.35
CA GLU A 603 4.22 -8.15 23.42
C GLU A 603 3.72 -7.96 24.85
N GLU A 604 3.88 -8.95 25.73
CA GLU A 604 3.59 -8.81 27.17
C GLU A 604 4.42 -7.69 27.79
N LYS A 605 5.72 -7.65 27.45
CA LYS A 605 6.61 -6.56 27.87
C LYS A 605 6.20 -5.19 27.30
N ALA A 606 5.64 -5.19 26.09
CA ALA A 606 5.09 -3.98 25.47
C ALA A 606 3.70 -3.60 26.05
N ASN A 607 3.15 -4.40 26.97
CA ASN A 607 1.80 -4.29 27.49
C ASN A 607 0.76 -4.21 26.36
N TYR A 608 0.96 -5.02 25.32
CA TYR A 608 0.06 -5.07 24.18
C TYR A 608 -0.69 -6.39 24.15
N LYS A 609 -2.02 -6.34 24.10
CA LYS A 609 -2.88 -7.46 23.71
C LYS A 609 -3.72 -7.03 22.53
N HIS A 610 -3.92 -7.93 21.57
CA HIS A 610 -4.74 -7.59 20.42
C HIS A 610 -6.22 -7.60 20.83
N PRO A 611 -7.01 -6.56 20.49
CA PRO A 611 -8.36 -6.40 21.04
C PRO A 611 -9.37 -7.47 20.57
N ALA A 612 -10.27 -7.88 21.47
CA ALA A 612 -11.25 -8.94 21.22
C ALA A 612 -12.17 -8.63 20.03
N LYS A 613 -12.60 -7.37 19.89
CA LYS A 613 -13.41 -6.93 18.73
C LYS A 613 -12.67 -7.10 17.40
N SER A 614 -11.36 -6.84 17.35
CA SER A 614 -10.55 -7.11 16.17
C SER A 614 -10.45 -8.61 15.86
N HIS A 615 -10.32 -9.45 16.91
CA HIS A 615 -10.39 -10.90 16.77
C HIS A 615 -11.71 -11.37 16.16
N LEU A 616 -12.84 -10.82 16.62
CA LEU A 616 -14.16 -11.10 16.06
C LEU A 616 -14.23 -10.77 14.55
N LEU A 617 -13.76 -9.58 14.16
CA LEU A 617 -13.77 -9.15 12.76
C LEU A 617 -12.92 -10.07 11.88
N ARG A 618 -11.76 -10.50 12.38
CA ARG A 618 -10.90 -11.46 11.68
C ARG A 618 -11.55 -12.85 11.56
N LYS A 619 -12.20 -13.34 12.62
CA LYS A 619 -12.95 -14.61 12.56
C LYS A 619 -14.08 -14.53 11.53
N ASN A 620 -14.76 -13.38 11.43
CA ASN A 620 -15.80 -13.14 10.43
C ASN A 620 -15.25 -13.14 9.00
N ALA A 621 -14.11 -12.49 8.75
CA ALA A 621 -13.43 -12.56 7.45
C ALA A 621 -12.96 -14.00 7.11
N LYS A 622 -12.47 -14.75 8.11
CA LYS A 622 -12.08 -16.16 7.95
C LYS A 622 -13.28 -17.04 7.59
N LEU A 623 -14.44 -16.87 8.23
CA LEU A 623 -15.68 -17.59 7.93
C LEU A 623 -16.12 -17.35 6.48
N ARG A 624 -15.91 -16.13 5.97
CA ARG A 624 -16.24 -15.70 4.61
C ARG A 624 -15.16 -16.01 3.57
N GLU A 625 -14.20 -16.87 3.92
CA GLU A 625 -13.13 -17.34 3.00
C GLU A 625 -12.25 -16.20 2.42
N LEU A 626 -12.14 -15.09 3.16
CA LEU A 626 -11.29 -13.93 2.80
C LEU A 626 -9.89 -13.99 3.40
N THR A 627 -9.63 -14.87 4.37
CA THR A 627 -8.33 -14.96 5.05
C THR A 627 -7.73 -16.36 4.91
N PRO A 628 -6.47 -16.50 4.46
CA PRO A 628 -5.80 -17.80 4.38
C PRO A 628 -5.70 -18.53 5.72
N ARG A 629 -5.93 -19.85 5.70
CA ARG A 629 -5.85 -20.75 6.86
C ARG A 629 -4.63 -21.67 6.77
N ASN A 630 -4.03 -22.04 7.91
CA ASN A 630 -2.88 -22.95 7.94
C ASN A 630 -3.20 -24.31 7.28
N MET A 631 -4.39 -24.86 7.53
CA MET A 631 -4.87 -26.07 6.87
C MET A 631 -4.96 -25.91 5.34
N GLY A 632 -5.42 -24.74 4.85
CA GLY A 632 -5.48 -24.46 3.42
C GLY A 632 -4.08 -24.42 2.79
N LEU A 633 -3.12 -23.82 3.49
CA LEU A 633 -1.72 -23.78 3.09
C LEU A 633 -1.11 -25.20 2.99
N PHE A 634 -1.29 -26.03 4.01
CA PHE A 634 -0.78 -27.41 3.98
C PHE A 634 -1.47 -28.29 2.94
N LYS A 635 -2.77 -28.13 2.72
CA LYS A 635 -3.47 -28.80 1.60
C LYS A 635 -2.86 -28.42 0.25
N ALA A 636 -2.58 -27.14 0.03
CA ALA A 636 -1.92 -26.68 -1.20
C ALA A 636 -0.50 -27.25 -1.35
N MET A 637 0.27 -27.41 -0.26
CA MET A 637 1.59 -28.05 -0.31
C MET A 637 1.51 -29.54 -0.71
N LYS A 638 0.40 -30.23 -0.44
CA LYS A 638 0.20 -31.66 -0.78
C LYS A 638 -0.24 -31.88 -2.23
N GLN A 639 -1.06 -30.99 -2.80
CA GLN A 639 -1.74 -31.22 -4.08
C GLN A 639 -0.80 -31.28 -5.29
N GLU A 640 0.34 -30.60 -5.26
CA GLU A 640 1.29 -30.51 -6.39
C GLU A 640 2.08 -31.79 -6.70
N GLU A 641 1.97 -32.84 -5.89
CA GLU A 641 2.53 -34.16 -6.25
C GLU A 641 1.74 -34.81 -7.40
N SER A 642 0.49 -34.38 -7.63
CA SER A 642 -0.41 -34.97 -8.62
C SER A 642 -0.38 -34.29 -10.00
N SER A 643 0.38 -33.20 -10.16
CA SER A 643 0.38 -32.36 -11.37
C SER A 643 1.74 -32.25 -12.08
N GLU A 644 2.73 -33.10 -11.77
CA GLU A 644 3.84 -33.29 -12.71
C GLU A 644 3.26 -33.81 -14.03
N PRO A 645 3.43 -33.10 -15.16
CA PRO A 645 3.02 -33.62 -16.44
C PRO A 645 3.87 -34.87 -16.69
N LYS A 646 3.21 -36.04 -16.76
CA LYS A 646 3.83 -37.19 -17.40
C LYS A 646 4.18 -36.75 -18.82
N LEU A 647 5.45 -36.57 -19.08
CA LEU A 647 5.98 -36.53 -20.44
C LEU A 647 5.62 -37.86 -21.08
N ASP A 648 4.47 -37.92 -21.75
CA ASP A 648 4.19 -38.96 -22.73
C ASP A 648 5.19 -38.74 -23.86
N THR A 649 6.34 -39.43 -23.74
CA THR A 649 7.21 -39.70 -24.89
C THR A 649 6.33 -40.27 -26.01
N PRO A 650 6.27 -39.63 -27.19
CA PRO A 650 5.53 -40.18 -28.31
C PRO A 650 6.10 -41.56 -28.63
N LYS A 651 5.24 -42.59 -28.57
CA LYS A 651 5.54 -43.87 -29.21
C LYS A 651 5.66 -43.58 -30.71
N LEU A 652 6.88 -43.57 -31.22
CA LEU A 652 7.15 -43.68 -32.64
C LEU A 652 6.63 -45.05 -33.08
N CYS A 653 5.51 -45.06 -33.81
CA CYS A 653 5.07 -46.24 -34.55
C CYS A 653 6.12 -46.53 -35.64
N GLY A 654 6.65 -47.76 -35.61
CA GLY A 654 7.26 -48.38 -36.78
C GLY A 654 6.20 -49.00 -37.69
#